data_AF-A0A7W8BQN4-F1
#
_entry.id   AF-A0A7W8BQN4-F1
#
_cell.length_a   1.000
_cell.length_b   1.000
_cell.length_c   1.000
_cell.angle_alpha   90.00
_cell.angle_beta   90.00
_cell.angle_gamma   90.00
#
_symmetry.space_group_name_H-M   'P 1'
#
loop_
_entity.id
_entity.type
_entity.pdbx_description
1 polymer ?
#
loop_
_entity_poly.entity_id
_entity_poly.type
_entity_poly.pdbx_seq_one_letter_code
_entity_poly.pdbx_strand_id
1 'polypeptide(L)'
;MTGEIFRDPWGIPHLRADDANDLAHAQGRVTALDRAWQLEVERHRAQGTSAAFLGPEALPWDLFVRRARLTDTARRCWTELERTDPETAGWIRAYVAGVNEGLSAADAPEFARTALTPGPWEPWTPLGVWLATHILFAGFPAKLWREHVATHLGTDAVGLFATDGPGTAGSNGWLVTGERTVTGQAVIAGDPHRFIEDPGVYQQIRLSCPEFDVVGLAVPGVPGIAHFGHTGTVAWAITNAMADYQDLYRERLRRTGAGVEALGPDGVWHRAARHTETVEVAGEEPVEVEVIETDRGPVVIGGPEGLDGGVPEPGAPPVAVALRHPPRVTGDLGFGALLPLLRARRVADVDAAVERWAEPVNVVLAADTEGGTLHRVAGRVPVRSAANRTRLVPAWEPGHAWQGWHEPPRAGLTDGIAVMANQRGPAAPLGVEFAPPHRADRITELLGQRTGWSAADMSALHTDTHLASAAALLDHLAALDGLGAPAAALRDRLLRWDRRMDADSADAAAYAAVRGAVVRRLAAHPAFAALRTPPAYPAVFRPWLALVPRIGFALEHLLRARELYGVDRPAEVRAALEEVAERPPTGTWGDTHRLAPWRALPPGTPYDEPALSGDHDCVLCTSPVPGLTDLAARGPAARYVWDLARREDSRWVVPLGASGVPGSPHHRDQQPLWVAGDLAPVVTDWHRLRKEPDGPRRGTGERPARATCAHVGRGADDRPGHDTGAQAGHDTDAYAGRDTGDRPGHDTGAQAGYDTGVHAGRDTGDRPGHDTGDRPGSSTDERPTRRPMSDPYAYATRTAVHEQLVGGFGSVRVLPLDVTADAPLLHRWVSGERAVFWGMNGLTEQQVTEIYAHMATLDTHHAYLVLKDGEPVALFQTYEPGADRVGECYPVEPGDIGVHLLLAPAEPDGARAGWTAGLLAALTSFVLLGLDRRRVVVDPDVANDKAVARFVKQGFTAGPEVVLPEVDLPDVYLPARKAQLAFLTREVAFGA
;
A
#
# COMPACT_ATOMS: atom_id res chain seq x y z
N MET A 1 -34.48 26.22 -2.85
CA MET A 1 -34.68 27.27 -3.86
C MET A 1 -33.69 27.03 -5.01
N THR A 2 -32.54 27.70 -5.09
CA THR A 2 -31.36 27.23 -5.85
C THR A 2 -30.12 27.62 -5.07
N GLY A 3 -29.23 26.66 -4.77
CA GLY A 3 -27.98 26.92 -4.07
C GLY A 3 -27.10 27.96 -4.79
N GLU A 4 -26.47 28.83 -4.03
CA GLU A 4 -25.58 29.88 -4.51
C GLU A 4 -24.17 29.34 -4.72
N ILE A 5 -23.59 29.66 -5.89
CA ILE A 5 -22.19 29.36 -6.20
C ILE A 5 -21.38 30.65 -6.04
N PHE A 6 -20.27 30.56 -5.31
CA PHE A 6 -19.24 31.58 -5.23
C PHE A 6 -17.89 30.97 -5.62
N ARG A 7 -16.93 31.79 -6.08
CA ARG A 7 -15.54 31.36 -6.30
C ARG A 7 -14.53 32.29 -5.65
N ASP A 8 -13.40 31.71 -5.26
CA ASP A 8 -12.23 32.43 -4.80
C ASP A 8 -11.30 32.84 -5.98
N PRO A 9 -10.14 33.46 -5.72
CA PRO A 9 -9.17 33.83 -6.78
C PRO A 9 -8.57 32.65 -7.57
N TRP A 10 -8.63 31.42 -7.05
CA TRP A 10 -8.14 30.18 -7.70
C TRP A 10 -9.26 29.41 -8.41
N GLY A 11 -10.45 30.03 -8.54
CA GLY A 11 -11.62 29.42 -9.14
C GLY A 11 -12.28 28.33 -8.29
N ILE A 12 -11.86 28.15 -7.03
CA ILE A 12 -12.36 27.10 -6.14
C ILE A 12 -13.84 27.38 -5.80
N PRO A 13 -14.76 26.42 -5.98
CA PRO A 13 -16.17 26.62 -5.65
C PRO A 13 -16.42 26.63 -4.14
N HIS A 14 -17.16 27.64 -3.69
CA HIS A 14 -17.74 27.74 -2.35
C HIS A 14 -19.26 27.82 -2.49
N LEU A 15 -19.96 26.83 -1.94
CA LEU A 15 -21.39 26.63 -2.15
C LEU A 15 -22.20 26.94 -0.89
N ARG A 16 -23.34 27.60 -1.06
CA ARG A 16 -24.27 27.92 0.02
C ARG A 16 -25.71 27.58 -0.34
N ALA A 17 -26.44 26.90 0.54
CA ALA A 17 -27.86 26.62 0.38
C ALA A 17 -28.61 26.55 1.72
N ASP A 18 -29.95 26.54 1.67
CA ASP A 18 -30.82 26.53 2.84
C ASP A 18 -30.91 25.15 3.52
N ASP A 19 -30.61 24.06 2.80
CA ASP A 19 -30.59 22.68 3.31
C ASP A 19 -29.53 21.80 2.60
N ALA A 20 -29.24 20.61 3.15
CA ALA A 20 -28.22 19.71 2.63
C ALA A 20 -28.50 19.12 1.22
N ASN A 21 -29.75 19.02 0.77
CA ASN A 21 -30.11 18.48 -0.55
C ASN A 21 -29.95 19.55 -1.64
N ASP A 22 -30.45 20.77 -1.40
CA ASP A 22 -30.21 21.90 -2.30
C ASP A 22 -28.69 22.19 -2.43
N LEU A 23 -27.93 21.97 -1.35
CA LEU A 23 -26.46 22.03 -1.35
C LEU A 23 -25.81 20.90 -2.17
N ALA A 24 -26.27 19.66 -2.01
CA ALA A 24 -25.80 18.52 -2.81
C ALA A 24 -26.06 18.71 -4.31
N HIS A 25 -27.23 19.23 -4.66
CA HIS A 25 -27.59 19.60 -6.02
C HIS A 25 -26.66 20.69 -6.58
N ALA A 26 -26.35 21.73 -5.79
CA ALA A 26 -25.36 22.73 -6.17
C ALA A 26 -23.96 22.12 -6.35
N GLN A 27 -23.57 21.15 -5.50
CA GLN A 27 -22.29 20.43 -5.63
C GLN A 27 -22.22 19.64 -6.94
N GLY A 28 -23.22 18.82 -7.24
CA GLY A 28 -23.27 18.05 -8.48
C GLY A 28 -23.22 18.96 -9.72
N ARG A 29 -23.97 20.07 -9.68
CA ARG A 29 -24.01 21.05 -10.76
C ARG A 29 -22.65 21.72 -10.99
N VAL A 30 -21.99 22.24 -9.94
CA VAL A 30 -20.70 22.93 -10.12
C VAL A 30 -19.58 21.94 -10.50
N THR A 31 -19.61 20.72 -9.97
CA THR A 31 -18.69 19.64 -10.35
C THR A 31 -18.84 19.31 -11.84
N ALA A 32 -20.07 19.21 -12.34
CA ALA A 32 -20.33 18.96 -13.76
C ALA A 32 -19.94 20.14 -14.67
N LEU A 33 -20.10 21.39 -14.23
CA LEU A 33 -19.62 22.56 -14.98
C LEU A 33 -18.08 22.65 -15.00
N ASP A 34 -17.41 22.32 -13.89
CA ASP A 34 -15.95 22.40 -13.78
C ASP A 34 -15.23 21.21 -14.42
N ARG A 35 -15.83 20.01 -14.39
CA ARG A 35 -15.18 18.71 -14.65
C ARG A 35 -15.96 17.81 -15.61
N ALA A 36 -16.82 18.37 -16.48
CA ALA A 36 -17.72 17.62 -17.38
C ALA A 36 -17.09 16.40 -18.06
N TRP A 37 -15.93 16.60 -18.71
CA TRP A 37 -15.19 15.53 -19.39
C TRP A 37 -14.72 14.42 -18.44
N GLN A 38 -14.14 14.80 -17.29
CA GLN A 38 -13.68 13.85 -16.25
C GLN A 38 -14.86 13.03 -15.68
N LEU A 39 -16.02 13.67 -15.47
CA LEU A 39 -17.23 12.97 -15.02
C LEU A 39 -17.68 11.90 -16.02
N GLU A 40 -17.76 12.23 -17.30
CA GLU A 40 -18.23 11.28 -18.31
C GLU A 40 -17.22 10.17 -18.61
N VAL A 41 -15.92 10.48 -18.54
CA VAL A 41 -14.84 9.48 -18.53
C VAL A 41 -15.00 8.51 -17.36
N GLU A 42 -15.18 8.99 -16.12
CA GLU A 42 -15.35 8.10 -14.96
C GLU A 42 -16.69 7.35 -14.97
N ARG A 43 -17.77 7.93 -15.51
CA ARG A 43 -19.03 7.20 -15.74
C ARG A 43 -18.82 6.03 -16.70
N HIS A 44 -18.14 6.25 -17.83
CA HIS A 44 -17.85 5.19 -18.80
C HIS A 44 -16.86 4.16 -18.25
N ARG A 45 -15.86 4.58 -17.46
CA ARG A 45 -14.93 3.68 -16.77
C ARG A 45 -15.63 2.82 -15.73
N ALA A 46 -16.62 3.34 -14.99
CA ALA A 46 -17.44 2.55 -14.07
C ALA A 46 -18.44 1.60 -14.77
N GLN A 47 -18.81 1.91 -16.01
CA GLN A 47 -19.75 1.14 -16.83
C GLN A 47 -19.07 0.11 -17.73
N GLY A 48 -17.76 0.21 -17.95
CA GLY A 48 -17.03 -0.61 -18.92
C GLY A 48 -17.48 -0.28 -20.35
N THR A 49 -17.46 1.02 -20.70
CA THR A 49 -17.87 1.57 -22.00
C THR A 49 -16.90 2.66 -22.50
N SER A 50 -15.67 2.66 -22.02
CA SER A 50 -14.61 3.62 -22.37
C SER A 50 -14.10 3.41 -23.81
N ALA A 51 -13.95 2.15 -24.24
CA ALA A 51 -13.46 1.78 -25.57
C ALA A 51 -14.37 2.28 -26.70
N ALA A 52 -15.66 2.48 -26.42
CA ALA A 52 -16.66 2.96 -27.37
C ALA A 52 -16.39 4.39 -27.90
N PHE A 53 -15.50 5.17 -27.25
CA PHE A 53 -15.09 6.51 -27.71
C PHE A 53 -13.58 6.79 -27.56
N LEU A 54 -12.85 6.02 -26.73
CA LEU A 54 -11.38 6.08 -26.61
C LEU A 54 -10.66 5.03 -27.47
N GLY A 55 -11.37 4.07 -28.05
CA GLY A 55 -10.79 3.03 -28.91
C GLY A 55 -10.15 1.85 -28.16
N PRO A 56 -9.39 0.99 -28.86
CA PRO A 56 -8.94 -0.30 -28.35
C PRO A 56 -8.00 -0.22 -27.14
N GLU A 57 -7.33 0.90 -26.93
CA GLU A 57 -6.42 1.10 -25.79
C GLU A 57 -7.16 1.07 -24.43
N ALA A 58 -8.46 1.38 -24.41
CA ALA A 58 -9.30 1.30 -23.22
C ALA A 58 -10.06 -0.04 -23.04
N LEU A 59 -10.07 -0.91 -24.06
CA LEU A 59 -10.76 -2.20 -24.03
C LEU A 59 -10.33 -3.14 -22.87
N PRO A 60 -9.05 -3.24 -22.48
CA PRO A 60 -8.64 -4.10 -21.36
C PRO A 60 -9.30 -3.74 -20.03
N TRP A 61 -9.55 -2.44 -19.79
CA TRP A 61 -10.26 -1.96 -18.61
C TRP A 61 -11.75 -2.32 -18.68
N ASP A 62 -12.41 -2.05 -19.81
CA ASP A 62 -13.83 -2.33 -19.97
C ASP A 62 -14.15 -3.82 -19.79
N LEU A 63 -13.35 -4.70 -20.40
CA LEU A 63 -13.48 -6.16 -20.24
C LEU A 63 -13.32 -6.60 -18.78
N PHE A 64 -12.40 -5.99 -18.03
CA PHE A 64 -12.27 -6.23 -16.60
C PHE A 64 -13.48 -5.73 -15.81
N VAL A 65 -13.98 -4.53 -16.10
CA VAL A 65 -15.13 -3.93 -15.39
C VAL A 65 -16.41 -4.73 -15.60
N ARG A 66 -16.65 -5.27 -16.82
CA ARG A 66 -17.75 -6.22 -17.07
C ARG A 66 -17.57 -7.52 -16.29
N ARG A 67 -16.40 -8.16 -16.40
CA ARG A 67 -16.08 -9.42 -15.70
C ARG A 67 -16.17 -9.30 -14.19
N ALA A 68 -15.66 -8.22 -13.60
CA ALA A 68 -15.74 -7.87 -12.18
C ALA A 68 -17.13 -7.36 -11.74
N ARG A 69 -18.04 -7.13 -12.69
CA ARG A 69 -19.45 -6.75 -12.48
C ARG A 69 -19.64 -5.48 -11.66
N LEU A 70 -18.76 -4.48 -11.79
CA LEU A 70 -18.74 -3.30 -10.91
C LEU A 70 -20.05 -2.49 -10.96
N THR A 71 -20.66 -2.32 -12.14
CA THR A 71 -21.96 -1.66 -12.30
C THR A 71 -23.08 -2.38 -11.54
N ASP A 72 -23.08 -3.72 -11.53
CA ASP A 72 -24.04 -4.53 -10.77
C ASP A 72 -23.74 -4.49 -9.27
N THR A 73 -22.47 -4.46 -8.85
CA THR A 73 -22.08 -4.20 -7.45
C THR A 73 -22.57 -2.82 -6.98
N ALA A 74 -22.38 -1.77 -7.78
CA ALA A 74 -22.83 -0.41 -7.49
C ALA A 74 -24.36 -0.33 -7.35
N ARG A 75 -25.11 -1.00 -8.23
CA ARG A 75 -26.58 -1.09 -8.16
C ARG A 75 -27.05 -1.84 -6.91
N ARG A 76 -26.42 -2.96 -6.54
CA ARG A 76 -26.71 -3.68 -5.28
C ARG A 76 -26.47 -2.78 -4.07
N CYS A 77 -25.34 -2.08 -4.03
CA CYS A 77 -25.00 -1.15 -2.96
C CYS A 77 -25.97 0.05 -2.88
N TRP A 78 -26.44 0.54 -4.03
CA TRP A 78 -27.48 1.56 -4.08
C TRP A 78 -28.81 1.06 -3.49
N THR A 79 -29.29 -0.11 -3.92
CA THR A 79 -30.57 -0.68 -3.45
C THR A 79 -30.56 -0.94 -1.94
N GLU A 80 -29.43 -1.40 -1.38
CA GLU A 80 -29.32 -1.60 0.07
C GLU A 80 -29.21 -0.26 0.83
N LEU A 81 -28.45 0.71 0.32
CA LEU A 81 -28.37 2.05 0.91
C LEU A 81 -29.74 2.75 0.91
N GLU A 82 -30.48 2.70 -0.20
CA GLU A 82 -31.84 3.24 -0.33
C GLU A 82 -32.85 2.58 0.63
N ARG A 83 -32.60 1.32 1.02
CA ARG A 83 -33.40 0.56 1.99
C ARG A 83 -33.02 0.82 3.45
N THR A 84 -31.75 1.14 3.74
CA THR A 84 -31.21 1.25 5.11
C THR A 84 -30.99 2.69 5.58
N ASP A 85 -30.61 3.59 4.68
CA ASP A 85 -30.37 5.01 4.91
C ASP A 85 -31.02 5.85 3.79
N PRO A 86 -32.36 6.00 3.82
CA PRO A 86 -33.10 6.77 2.81
C PRO A 86 -32.79 8.28 2.85
N GLU A 87 -32.17 8.78 3.93
CA GLU A 87 -31.69 10.17 4.03
C GLU A 87 -30.44 10.37 3.16
N THR A 88 -29.38 9.58 3.40
CA THR A 88 -28.16 9.62 2.59
C THR A 88 -28.45 9.27 1.13
N ALA A 89 -29.37 8.33 0.86
CA ALA A 89 -29.84 8.09 -0.50
C ALA A 89 -30.55 9.31 -1.11
N GLY A 90 -31.44 10.00 -0.38
CA GLY A 90 -32.07 11.25 -0.83
C GLY A 90 -31.06 12.32 -1.24
N TRP A 91 -30.05 12.52 -0.40
CA TRP A 91 -28.95 13.44 -0.61
C TRP A 91 -28.09 13.09 -1.84
N ILE A 92 -27.81 11.80 -2.08
CA ILE A 92 -27.13 11.33 -3.30
C ILE A 92 -27.99 11.57 -4.56
N ARG A 93 -29.32 11.34 -4.50
CA ARG A 93 -30.20 11.64 -5.64
C ARG A 93 -30.18 13.14 -5.98
N ALA A 94 -30.12 14.02 -4.98
CA ALA A 94 -30.02 15.46 -5.20
C ALA A 94 -28.70 15.86 -5.89
N TYR A 95 -27.56 15.29 -5.47
CA TYR A 95 -26.28 15.45 -6.17
C TYR A 95 -26.34 14.98 -7.62
N VAL A 96 -26.88 13.79 -7.88
CA VAL A 96 -27.00 13.25 -9.25
C VAL A 96 -27.92 14.08 -10.13
N ALA A 97 -29.01 14.63 -9.58
CA ALA A 97 -29.85 15.60 -10.30
C ALA A 97 -29.06 16.88 -10.67
N GLY A 98 -28.21 17.38 -9.76
CA GLY A 98 -27.30 18.48 -10.03
C GLY A 98 -26.29 18.19 -11.14
N VAL A 99 -25.64 17.02 -11.10
CA VAL A 99 -24.72 16.57 -12.17
C VAL A 99 -25.45 16.53 -13.52
N ASN A 100 -26.65 15.97 -13.56
CA ASN A 100 -27.47 15.91 -14.77
C ASN A 100 -27.86 17.30 -15.31
N GLU A 101 -28.15 18.28 -14.44
CA GLU A 101 -28.38 19.65 -14.88
C GLU A 101 -27.09 20.27 -15.46
N GLY A 102 -25.96 20.14 -14.75
CA GLY A 102 -24.67 20.71 -15.17
C GLY A 102 -24.16 20.12 -16.49
N LEU A 103 -24.20 18.80 -16.66
CA LEU A 103 -23.80 18.13 -17.91
C LEU A 103 -24.69 18.56 -19.10
N SER A 104 -25.97 18.88 -18.87
CA SER A 104 -26.86 19.38 -19.93
C SER A 104 -26.54 20.80 -20.42
N ALA A 105 -25.64 21.50 -19.74
CA ALA A 105 -25.16 22.85 -20.06
C ALA A 105 -23.64 22.94 -20.20
N ALA A 106 -22.92 21.81 -20.13
CA ALA A 106 -21.48 21.76 -20.23
C ALA A 106 -21.00 21.78 -21.69
N ASP A 107 -19.88 22.46 -21.93
CA ASP A 107 -19.15 22.45 -23.19
C ASP A 107 -17.66 22.15 -22.89
N ALA A 108 -17.08 21.21 -23.62
CA ALA A 108 -15.68 20.81 -23.51
C ALA A 108 -15.19 20.24 -24.85
N PRO A 109 -14.01 20.65 -25.35
CA PRO A 109 -13.55 20.29 -26.69
C PRO A 109 -13.36 18.78 -26.88
N GLU A 110 -13.14 18.01 -25.81
CA GLU A 110 -13.00 16.56 -25.84
C GLU A 110 -14.27 15.82 -26.30
N PHE A 111 -15.46 16.32 -25.96
CA PHE A 111 -16.73 15.78 -26.45
C PHE A 111 -16.82 15.90 -27.98
N ALA A 112 -16.47 17.07 -28.53
CA ALA A 112 -16.43 17.27 -29.98
C ALA A 112 -15.34 16.43 -30.67
N ARG A 113 -14.19 16.22 -30.02
CA ARG A 113 -13.07 15.41 -30.54
C ARG A 113 -13.36 13.91 -30.57
N THR A 114 -14.21 13.40 -29.69
CA THR A 114 -14.55 11.97 -29.56
C THR A 114 -15.96 11.62 -30.03
N ALA A 115 -16.74 12.62 -30.45
CA ALA A 115 -18.18 12.54 -30.70
C ALA A 115 -19.02 12.02 -29.51
N LEU A 116 -18.45 11.98 -28.29
CA LEU A 116 -19.15 11.57 -27.08
C LEU A 116 -20.18 12.64 -26.69
N THR A 117 -21.45 12.24 -26.59
CA THR A 117 -22.52 13.08 -26.02
C THR A 117 -22.70 12.76 -24.54
N PRO A 118 -22.73 13.74 -23.62
CA PRO A 118 -22.99 13.49 -22.21
C PRO A 118 -24.31 12.74 -21.97
N GLY A 119 -24.25 11.68 -21.16
CA GLY A 119 -25.37 10.81 -20.83
C GLY A 119 -25.95 11.11 -19.45
N PRO A 120 -27.23 10.75 -19.20
CA PRO A 120 -27.84 10.90 -17.89
C PRO A 120 -27.19 9.95 -16.87
N TRP A 121 -26.84 10.51 -15.72
CA TRP A 121 -26.39 9.80 -14.53
C TRP A 121 -27.56 9.20 -13.76
N GLU A 122 -27.34 8.01 -13.21
CA GLU A 122 -28.27 7.30 -12.33
C GLU A 122 -27.83 7.44 -10.86
N PRO A 123 -28.73 7.26 -9.87
CA PRO A 123 -28.38 7.38 -8.44
C PRO A 123 -27.24 6.45 -7.97
N TRP A 124 -27.03 5.32 -8.64
CA TRP A 124 -25.92 4.39 -8.37
C TRP A 124 -24.60 4.80 -9.04
N THR A 125 -24.57 5.78 -9.94
CA THR A 125 -23.35 6.18 -10.67
C THR A 125 -22.21 6.64 -9.75
N PRO A 126 -22.43 7.48 -8.71
CA PRO A 126 -21.37 7.82 -7.74
C PRO A 126 -20.74 6.62 -7.03
N LEU A 127 -21.53 5.58 -6.74
CA LEU A 127 -21.05 4.33 -6.13
C LEU A 127 -20.24 3.50 -7.15
N GLY A 128 -20.61 3.57 -8.43
CA GLY A 128 -19.87 2.98 -9.55
C GLY A 128 -18.53 3.66 -9.80
N VAL A 129 -18.49 4.99 -9.79
CA VAL A 129 -17.24 5.78 -9.87
C VAL A 129 -16.34 5.41 -8.69
N TRP A 130 -16.85 5.39 -7.46
CA TRP A 130 -16.07 5.02 -6.28
C TRP A 130 -15.45 3.62 -6.40
N LEU A 131 -16.20 2.64 -6.91
CA LEU A 131 -15.69 1.31 -7.22
C LEU A 131 -14.64 1.34 -8.34
N ALA A 132 -14.85 2.08 -9.43
CA ALA A 132 -13.88 2.19 -10.52
C ALA A 132 -12.54 2.78 -10.06
N THR A 133 -12.58 3.82 -9.20
CA THR A 133 -11.38 4.44 -8.63
C THR A 133 -10.68 3.54 -7.60
N HIS A 134 -11.40 2.66 -6.89
CA HIS A 134 -10.86 1.94 -5.72
C HIS A 134 -10.78 0.41 -5.81
N ILE A 135 -11.42 -0.25 -6.77
CA ILE A 135 -11.34 -1.71 -6.94
C ILE A 135 -9.90 -2.18 -7.14
N LEU A 136 -9.13 -1.40 -7.91
CA LEU A 136 -7.71 -1.62 -8.11
C LEU A 136 -6.82 -0.91 -7.05
N PHE A 137 -7.37 -0.06 -6.19
CA PHE A 137 -6.57 0.64 -5.16
C PHE A 137 -6.07 -0.25 -4.01
N ALA A 138 -6.48 -1.52 -4.03
CA ALA A 138 -6.39 -2.51 -2.95
C ALA A 138 -5.19 -3.48 -3.11
N GLY A 139 -5.35 -4.78 -2.83
CA GLY A 139 -4.25 -5.76 -2.83
C GLY A 139 -4.18 -6.86 -3.91
N PHE A 140 -5.23 -7.12 -4.72
CA PHE A 140 -5.36 -8.46 -5.35
C PHE A 140 -4.30 -8.89 -6.42
N PRO A 141 -3.86 -8.08 -7.42
CA PRO A 141 -2.83 -8.42 -8.40
C PRO A 141 -1.42 -8.53 -7.83
N ALA A 142 -1.17 -7.99 -6.63
CA ALA A 142 0.04 -8.37 -5.90
C ALA A 142 0.05 -9.87 -5.60
N LYS A 143 -1.12 -10.53 -5.44
CA LYS A 143 -1.22 -11.99 -5.33
C LYS A 143 -0.92 -12.69 -6.67
N LEU A 144 -1.26 -12.08 -7.81
CA LEU A 144 -0.87 -12.58 -9.15
C LEU A 144 0.67 -12.54 -9.33
N TRP A 145 1.32 -11.47 -8.88
CA TRP A 145 2.80 -11.38 -8.85
C TRP A 145 3.43 -12.40 -7.90
N ARG A 146 2.96 -12.45 -6.65
CA ARG A 146 3.47 -13.39 -5.64
C ARG A 146 3.25 -14.86 -6.04
N GLU A 147 2.22 -15.16 -6.82
CA GLU A 147 2.02 -16.46 -7.45
C GLU A 147 3.08 -16.76 -8.52
N HIS A 148 3.33 -15.82 -9.43
CA HIS A 148 4.36 -15.95 -10.48
C HIS A 148 5.77 -16.14 -9.88
N VAL A 149 6.10 -15.36 -8.84
CA VAL A 149 7.35 -15.50 -8.07
C VAL A 149 7.42 -16.85 -7.37
N ALA A 150 6.38 -17.24 -6.62
CA ALA A 150 6.37 -18.52 -5.89
C ALA A 150 6.42 -19.75 -6.80
N THR A 151 5.89 -19.66 -8.02
CA THR A 151 5.91 -20.72 -9.03
C THR A 151 7.31 -20.97 -9.59
N HIS A 152 8.10 -19.91 -9.80
CA HIS A 152 9.39 -20.00 -10.50
C HIS A 152 10.62 -19.98 -9.59
N LEU A 153 10.53 -19.32 -8.42
CA LEU A 153 11.65 -19.17 -7.46
C LEU A 153 11.37 -19.78 -6.07
N GLY A 154 10.18 -20.36 -5.87
CA GLY A 154 9.73 -20.89 -4.59
C GLY A 154 9.12 -19.83 -3.67
N THR A 155 8.41 -20.27 -2.63
CA THR A 155 7.66 -19.37 -1.71
C THR A 155 8.53 -18.35 -1.01
N ASP A 156 9.78 -18.70 -0.70
CA ASP A 156 10.67 -17.86 0.09
C ASP A 156 11.12 -16.61 -0.69
N ALA A 157 11.09 -16.69 -2.03
CA ALA A 157 11.36 -15.56 -2.93
C ALA A 157 10.34 -14.41 -2.79
N VAL A 158 9.12 -14.69 -2.33
CA VAL A 158 8.03 -13.71 -2.23
C VAL A 158 8.42 -12.51 -1.37
N GLY A 159 9.16 -12.75 -0.27
CA GLY A 159 9.61 -11.69 0.63
C GLY A 159 10.59 -10.70 -0.01
N LEU A 160 11.34 -11.11 -1.03
CA LEU A 160 12.31 -10.24 -1.71
C LEU A 160 11.65 -9.09 -2.48
N PHE A 161 10.39 -9.26 -2.89
CA PHE A 161 9.62 -8.27 -3.65
C PHE A 161 8.49 -7.62 -2.83
N ALA A 162 8.45 -7.87 -1.52
CA ALA A 162 7.37 -7.44 -0.63
C ALA A 162 7.54 -5.98 -0.18
N THR A 163 7.20 -5.06 -1.08
CA THR A 163 7.20 -3.60 -0.88
C THR A 163 6.03 -2.98 -1.66
N ASP A 164 5.70 -1.70 -1.43
CA ASP A 164 4.78 -1.00 -2.32
C ASP A 164 5.37 -0.92 -3.75
N GLY A 165 4.53 -1.22 -4.74
CA GLY A 165 4.93 -1.49 -6.11
C GLY A 165 4.51 -0.41 -7.11
N PRO A 166 4.72 -0.63 -8.42
CA PRO A 166 4.50 0.39 -9.46
C PRO A 166 3.09 0.97 -9.48
N GLY A 167 2.08 0.15 -9.16
CA GLY A 167 0.71 0.65 -9.05
C GLY A 167 0.41 1.26 -7.68
N THR A 168 1.06 0.83 -6.60
CA THR A 168 0.54 1.08 -5.24
C THR A 168 0.42 2.57 -4.91
N ALA A 169 -0.64 2.93 -4.18
CA ALA A 169 -0.94 4.30 -3.86
C ALA A 169 -0.44 4.65 -2.46
N GLY A 170 0.46 5.63 -2.41
CA GLY A 170 0.99 6.18 -1.19
C GLY A 170 0.14 7.33 -0.64
N SER A 171 0.56 7.86 0.50
CA SER A 171 0.16 9.12 1.10
C SER A 171 1.20 9.46 2.16
N ASN A 172 1.39 10.74 2.48
CA ASN A 172 1.76 11.11 3.85
C ASN A 172 0.54 11.71 4.56
N GLY A 173 0.48 11.54 5.87
CA GLY A 173 -0.46 12.21 6.75
C GLY A 173 0.11 12.25 8.17
N TRP A 174 0.04 13.40 8.83
CA TRP A 174 0.49 13.58 10.20
C TRP A 174 -0.40 14.54 10.99
N LEU A 175 -0.40 14.35 12.29
CA LEU A 175 -1.18 15.09 13.28
C LEU A 175 -0.19 15.58 14.36
N VAL A 176 -0.21 16.88 14.64
CA VAL A 176 0.56 17.53 15.72
C VAL A 176 -0.41 18.14 16.72
N THR A 177 -0.38 17.72 17.98
CA THR A 177 -1.29 18.22 19.03
C THR A 177 -0.97 19.65 19.47
N GLY A 178 -1.95 20.34 20.07
CA GLY A 178 -1.82 21.72 20.52
C GLY A 178 -0.64 22.02 21.44
N GLU A 179 -0.20 21.07 22.26
CA GLU A 179 1.00 21.20 23.11
C GLU A 179 2.30 21.44 22.32
N ARG A 180 2.31 21.11 21.02
CA ARG A 180 3.45 21.26 20.12
C ARG A 180 3.28 22.35 19.07
N THR A 181 2.15 23.05 19.02
CA THR A 181 1.89 24.13 18.04
C THR A 181 2.03 25.53 18.65
N VAL A 182 2.18 26.56 17.82
CA VAL A 182 2.23 27.96 18.27
C VAL A 182 0.86 28.49 18.74
N THR A 183 -0.22 27.81 18.40
CA THR A 183 -1.61 28.25 18.64
C THR A 183 -2.27 27.56 19.84
N GLY A 184 -1.68 26.48 20.38
CA GLY A 184 -2.30 25.65 21.41
C GLY A 184 -3.40 24.72 20.88
N GLN A 185 -3.61 24.65 19.56
CA GLN A 185 -4.58 23.78 18.89
C GLN A 185 -3.91 22.87 17.87
N ALA A 186 -4.54 21.73 17.56
CA ALA A 186 -3.91 20.72 16.70
C ALA A 186 -3.80 21.17 15.23
N VAL A 187 -2.78 20.66 14.54
CA VAL A 187 -2.59 20.78 13.09
C VAL A 187 -2.58 19.39 12.47
N ILE A 188 -3.32 19.20 11.37
CA ILE A 188 -3.28 17.98 10.55
C ILE A 188 -2.77 18.35 9.17
N ALA A 189 -1.75 17.67 8.66
CA ALA A 189 -1.19 17.93 7.34
C ALA A 189 -0.84 16.64 6.60
N GLY A 190 -0.73 16.73 5.28
CA GLY A 190 -0.32 15.59 4.46
C GLY A 190 -0.61 15.77 2.98
N ASP A 191 -0.41 14.70 2.22
CA ASP A 191 -0.48 14.68 0.76
C ASP A 191 -0.71 13.25 0.24
N PRO A 192 -1.87 12.95 -0.39
CA PRO A 192 -2.11 11.63 -1.00
C PRO A 192 -1.28 11.44 -2.28
N HIS A 193 -0.56 10.33 -2.38
CA HIS A 193 0.25 9.98 -3.56
C HIS A 193 -0.53 9.06 -4.49
N ARG A 194 -1.12 9.64 -5.53
CA ARG A 194 -1.87 8.93 -6.58
C ARG A 194 -1.21 9.19 -7.93
N PHE A 195 -1.74 8.59 -8.99
CA PHE A 195 -1.45 9.10 -10.34
C PHE A 195 -1.88 10.56 -10.41
N ILE A 196 -1.05 11.41 -11.02
CA ILE A 196 -1.43 12.78 -11.32
C ILE A 196 -2.27 12.74 -12.60
N GLU A 197 -3.55 13.07 -12.47
CA GLU A 197 -4.50 13.09 -13.57
C GLU A 197 -4.69 14.54 -14.06
N ASP A 198 -4.99 14.72 -15.35
CA ASP A 198 -5.39 16.01 -15.93
C ASP A 198 -6.75 15.83 -16.64
N PRO A 199 -7.88 16.27 -16.02
CA PRO A 199 -7.99 16.99 -14.73
C PRO A 199 -7.72 16.13 -13.49
N GLY A 200 -7.29 16.74 -12.39
CA GLY A 200 -6.87 16.04 -11.17
C GLY A 200 -7.98 15.30 -10.41
N VAL A 201 -7.63 14.19 -9.76
CA VAL A 201 -8.55 13.29 -9.00
C VAL A 201 -9.24 13.93 -7.79
N TYR A 202 -8.83 15.13 -7.38
CA TYR A 202 -9.48 15.92 -6.32
C TYR A 202 -10.03 17.25 -6.85
N GLN A 203 -11.17 17.66 -6.29
CA GLN A 203 -11.71 19.02 -6.40
C GLN A 203 -11.70 19.67 -5.02
N GLN A 204 -11.00 20.79 -4.89
CA GLN A 204 -11.12 21.68 -3.73
C GLN A 204 -12.53 22.27 -3.71
N ILE A 205 -13.22 22.24 -2.56
CA ILE A 205 -14.58 22.77 -2.43
C ILE A 205 -14.91 23.18 -1.00
N ARG A 206 -15.84 24.13 -0.84
CA ARG A 206 -16.57 24.38 0.42
C ARG A 206 -18.06 24.13 0.25
N LEU A 207 -18.66 23.43 1.19
CA LEU A 207 -20.08 23.08 1.25
C LEU A 207 -20.69 23.69 2.52
N SER A 208 -21.66 24.60 2.39
CA SER A 208 -22.26 25.32 3.52
C SER A 208 -23.81 25.34 3.48
N CYS A 209 -24.44 24.93 4.57
CA CYS A 209 -25.86 25.10 4.87
C CYS A 209 -26.04 25.25 6.40
N PRO A 210 -27.27 25.46 6.93
CA PRO A 210 -27.49 25.56 8.38
C PRO A 210 -27.05 24.33 9.18
N GLU A 211 -26.96 23.16 8.55
CA GLU A 211 -26.52 21.92 9.21
C GLU A 211 -25.00 21.77 9.31
N PHE A 212 -24.22 22.35 8.39
CA PHE A 212 -22.76 22.23 8.34
C PHE A 212 -22.09 23.23 7.41
N ASP A 213 -20.83 23.56 7.70
CA ASP A 213 -19.93 24.30 6.80
C ASP A 213 -18.59 23.56 6.77
N VAL A 214 -18.28 22.89 5.66
CA VAL A 214 -17.08 22.05 5.53
C VAL A 214 -16.27 22.49 4.32
N VAL A 215 -14.96 22.58 4.48
CA VAL A 215 -14.00 22.77 3.38
C VAL A 215 -13.13 21.53 3.25
N GLY A 216 -12.79 21.12 2.03
CA GLY A 216 -12.01 19.91 1.83
C GLY A 216 -11.94 19.42 0.39
N LEU A 217 -11.35 18.25 0.23
CA LEU A 217 -11.09 17.62 -1.07
C LEU A 217 -12.19 16.61 -1.40
N ALA A 218 -13.07 16.97 -2.32
CA ALA A 218 -14.06 16.07 -2.90
C ALA A 218 -13.43 15.23 -4.03
N VAL A 219 -14.03 14.07 -4.32
CA VAL A 219 -13.70 13.26 -5.50
C VAL A 219 -14.75 13.57 -6.58
N PRO A 220 -14.37 14.04 -7.78
CA PRO A 220 -15.31 14.34 -8.85
C PRO A 220 -16.24 13.15 -9.14
N GLY A 221 -17.56 13.41 -9.16
CA GLY A 221 -18.58 12.36 -9.32
C GLY A 221 -19.14 11.81 -8.02
N VAL A 222 -18.62 12.21 -6.86
CA VAL A 222 -18.99 11.69 -5.54
C VAL A 222 -19.43 12.84 -4.62
N PRO A 223 -20.62 12.76 -3.98
CA PRO A 223 -21.12 13.84 -3.13
C PRO A 223 -20.35 13.96 -1.81
N GLY A 224 -20.35 15.18 -1.25
CA GLY A 224 -19.70 15.52 0.00
C GLY A 224 -18.18 15.57 -0.09
N ILE A 225 -17.54 15.33 1.06
CA ILE A 225 -16.09 15.36 1.26
C ILE A 225 -15.75 14.11 2.10
N ALA A 226 -15.23 13.06 1.47
CA ALA A 226 -14.99 11.79 2.15
C ALA A 226 -13.67 11.78 2.95
N HIS A 227 -12.59 12.21 2.31
CA HIS A 227 -11.23 11.82 2.70
C HIS A 227 -10.45 12.89 3.47
N PHE A 228 -10.64 14.18 3.16
CA PHE A 228 -9.89 15.29 3.76
C PHE A 228 -10.83 16.47 3.96
N GLY A 229 -11.20 16.77 5.20
CA GLY A 229 -12.23 17.75 5.50
C GLY A 229 -12.00 18.48 6.82
N HIS A 230 -12.46 19.74 6.88
CA HIS A 230 -12.39 20.58 8.06
C HIS A 230 -13.67 21.41 8.21
N THR A 231 -14.36 21.24 9.35
CA THR A 231 -15.66 21.88 9.66
C THR A 231 -15.51 23.22 10.38
N GLY A 232 -14.33 23.47 10.97
CA GLY A 232 -14.05 24.58 11.88
C GLY A 232 -13.88 24.15 13.34
N THR A 233 -14.56 23.09 13.79
CA THR A 233 -14.38 22.52 15.14
C THR A 233 -13.69 21.15 15.12
N VAL A 234 -13.76 20.42 14.00
CA VAL A 234 -13.02 19.17 13.77
C VAL A 234 -12.37 19.21 12.38
N ALA A 235 -11.28 18.49 12.22
CA ALA A 235 -10.71 18.15 10.91
C ALA A 235 -10.31 16.67 10.87
N TRP A 236 -10.33 16.10 9.67
CA TRP A 236 -9.85 14.75 9.41
C TRP A 236 -9.08 14.66 8.10
N ALA A 237 -8.24 13.63 8.05
CA ALA A 237 -7.47 13.21 6.90
C ALA A 237 -7.41 11.68 6.86
N ILE A 238 -7.13 11.13 5.68
CA ILE A 238 -6.88 9.71 5.50
C ILE A 238 -5.58 9.44 4.76
N THR A 239 -5.08 8.24 4.98
CA THR A 239 -3.98 7.65 4.21
C THR A 239 -4.38 6.21 3.87
N ASN A 240 -3.82 5.67 2.78
CA ASN A 240 -4.07 4.27 2.41
C ASN A 240 -3.59 3.35 3.55
N ALA A 241 -4.47 2.51 4.11
CA ALA A 241 -4.07 1.48 5.07
C ALA A 241 -3.42 0.26 4.40
N MET A 242 -3.09 0.37 3.10
CA MET A 242 -2.35 -0.62 2.29
C MET A 242 -3.03 -1.99 2.34
N ALA A 243 -4.33 -2.04 2.07
CA ALA A 243 -5.16 -3.00 2.78
C ALA A 243 -5.55 -4.26 1.98
N ASP A 244 -5.27 -5.44 2.54
CA ASP A 244 -5.61 -6.74 1.94
C ASP A 244 -7.00 -7.25 2.37
N TYR A 245 -8.04 -6.63 1.83
CA TYR A 245 -9.45 -6.95 2.10
C TYR A 245 -10.14 -7.74 0.98
N GLN A 246 -9.39 -8.17 -0.05
CA GLN A 246 -9.90 -8.85 -1.24
C GLN A 246 -9.16 -10.19 -1.43
N ASP A 247 -9.83 -11.20 -1.97
CA ASP A 247 -9.25 -12.53 -2.23
C ASP A 247 -9.40 -12.97 -3.69
N LEU A 248 -8.45 -13.80 -4.13
CA LEU A 248 -8.49 -14.48 -5.41
C LEU A 248 -8.64 -16.00 -5.20
N TYR A 249 -9.66 -16.57 -5.82
CA TYR A 249 -9.94 -18.01 -5.78
C TYR A 249 -9.63 -18.65 -7.13
N ARG A 250 -8.86 -19.74 -7.13
CA ARG A 250 -8.64 -20.59 -8.30
C ARG A 250 -9.89 -21.42 -8.53
N GLU A 251 -10.54 -21.19 -9.66
CA GLU A 251 -11.77 -21.86 -10.02
C GLU A 251 -11.53 -23.02 -10.99
N ARG A 252 -12.20 -24.14 -10.73
CA ARG A 252 -12.38 -25.22 -11.70
C ARG A 252 -13.78 -25.07 -12.27
N LEU A 253 -13.88 -24.59 -13.51
CA LEU A 253 -15.12 -24.33 -14.21
C LEU A 253 -15.28 -25.33 -15.35
N ARG A 254 -16.46 -25.93 -15.54
CA ARG A 254 -16.76 -26.78 -16.69
C ARG A 254 -17.99 -26.27 -17.43
N ARG A 255 -18.03 -26.46 -18.75
CA ARG A 255 -19.24 -26.21 -19.55
C ARG A 255 -20.06 -27.50 -19.64
N THR A 256 -21.37 -27.40 -19.46
CA THR A 256 -22.32 -28.51 -19.58
C THR A 256 -23.51 -28.10 -20.43
N GLY A 257 -24.35 -29.06 -20.83
CA GLY A 257 -25.62 -28.76 -21.51
C GLY A 257 -26.58 -27.86 -20.72
N ALA A 258 -26.35 -27.65 -19.42
CA ALA A 258 -27.12 -26.77 -18.56
C ALA A 258 -26.49 -25.37 -18.35
N GLY A 259 -25.25 -25.14 -18.79
CA GLY A 259 -24.54 -23.86 -18.68
C GLY A 259 -23.07 -24.01 -18.27
N VAL A 260 -22.67 -23.29 -17.22
CA VAL A 260 -21.34 -23.38 -16.60
C VAL A 260 -21.52 -23.82 -15.15
N GLU A 261 -20.63 -24.68 -14.68
CA GLU A 261 -20.59 -25.20 -13.31
C GLU A 261 -19.21 -25.01 -12.70
N ALA A 262 -19.14 -24.71 -11.41
CA ALA A 262 -17.92 -24.55 -10.63
C ALA A 262 -17.83 -25.61 -9.53
N LEU A 263 -16.65 -26.21 -9.35
CA LEU A 263 -16.43 -27.19 -8.27
C LEU A 263 -16.43 -26.47 -6.90
N GLY A 264 -17.17 -27.00 -5.92
CA GLY A 264 -17.21 -26.52 -4.54
C GLY A 264 -16.25 -27.27 -3.61
N PRO A 265 -16.02 -26.75 -2.38
CA PRO A 265 -15.19 -27.39 -1.35
C PRO A 265 -15.85 -28.65 -0.72
N ASP A 266 -17.09 -28.93 -1.10
CA ASP A 266 -17.82 -30.18 -0.83
C ASP A 266 -17.57 -31.26 -1.90
N GLY A 267 -16.78 -30.96 -2.94
CA GLY A 267 -16.53 -31.84 -4.08
C GLY A 267 -17.69 -31.90 -5.08
N VAL A 268 -18.73 -31.07 -4.92
CA VAL A 268 -19.91 -31.04 -5.80
C VAL A 268 -19.75 -29.94 -6.85
N TRP A 269 -20.30 -30.15 -8.05
CA TRP A 269 -20.34 -29.15 -9.11
C TRP A 269 -21.60 -28.30 -8.96
N HIS A 270 -21.43 -27.02 -8.61
CA HIS A 270 -22.50 -26.05 -8.41
C HIS A 270 -22.69 -25.20 -9.66
N ARG A 271 -23.92 -24.82 -10.00
CA ARG A 271 -24.21 -24.03 -11.21
C ARG A 271 -23.73 -22.58 -11.03
N ALA A 272 -22.81 -22.13 -11.88
CA ALA A 272 -22.38 -20.74 -11.92
C ALA A 272 -23.41 -19.87 -12.65
N ALA A 273 -23.55 -18.62 -12.23
CA ALA A 273 -24.32 -17.62 -12.97
C ALA A 273 -23.48 -17.16 -14.18
N ARG A 274 -24.07 -17.11 -15.38
CA ARG A 274 -23.38 -16.62 -16.58
C ARG A 274 -24.30 -15.98 -17.60
N HIS A 275 -23.78 -14.98 -18.30
CA HIS A 275 -24.39 -14.30 -19.45
C HIS A 275 -23.30 -13.70 -20.35
N THR A 276 -23.66 -13.23 -21.53
CA THR A 276 -22.73 -12.52 -22.44
C THR A 276 -23.10 -11.04 -22.50
N GLU A 277 -22.09 -10.17 -22.58
CA GLU A 277 -22.25 -8.74 -22.85
C GLU A 277 -21.41 -8.33 -24.06
N THR A 278 -21.89 -7.35 -24.82
CA THR A 278 -21.15 -6.75 -25.95
C THR A 278 -20.41 -5.50 -25.47
N VAL A 279 -19.15 -5.32 -25.89
CA VAL A 279 -18.34 -4.11 -25.66
C VAL A 279 -18.02 -3.46 -27.00
N GLU A 280 -18.60 -2.29 -27.25
CA GLU A 280 -18.33 -1.46 -28.42
C GLU A 280 -16.91 -0.88 -28.38
N VAL A 281 -16.21 -0.82 -29.52
CA VAL A 281 -14.85 -0.29 -29.64
C VAL A 281 -14.78 0.72 -30.78
N ALA A 282 -14.29 1.93 -30.50
CA ALA A 282 -14.19 2.97 -31.52
C ALA A 282 -13.15 2.60 -32.61
N GLY A 283 -13.65 2.32 -33.81
CA GLY A 283 -12.83 1.98 -34.98
C GLY A 283 -12.57 0.48 -35.21
N GLU A 284 -13.10 -0.39 -34.35
CA GLU A 284 -12.98 -1.86 -34.47
C GLU A 284 -14.36 -2.54 -34.37
N GLU A 285 -14.42 -3.86 -34.57
CA GLU A 285 -15.65 -4.64 -34.37
C GLU A 285 -15.98 -4.82 -32.87
N PRO A 286 -17.25 -4.89 -32.46
CA PRO A 286 -17.62 -5.10 -31.06
C PRO A 286 -17.15 -6.44 -30.50
N VAL A 287 -16.76 -6.45 -29.22
CA VAL A 287 -16.16 -7.60 -28.54
C VAL A 287 -17.16 -8.22 -27.55
N GLU A 288 -17.50 -9.49 -27.77
CA GLU A 288 -18.33 -10.28 -26.86
C GLU A 288 -17.51 -10.75 -25.63
N VAL A 289 -18.05 -10.56 -24.43
CA VAL A 289 -17.49 -11.07 -23.17
C VAL A 289 -18.49 -11.93 -22.40
N GLU A 290 -18.16 -13.21 -22.22
CA GLU A 290 -18.91 -14.06 -21.27
C GLU A 290 -18.52 -13.67 -19.83
N VAL A 291 -19.51 -13.21 -19.07
CA VAL A 291 -19.39 -12.86 -17.65
C VAL A 291 -19.87 -14.06 -16.83
N ILE A 292 -19.05 -14.49 -15.86
CA ILE A 292 -19.33 -15.65 -15.01
C ILE A 292 -19.18 -15.23 -13.54
N GLU A 293 -20.07 -15.72 -12.66
CA GLU A 293 -20.03 -15.51 -11.21
C GLU A 293 -20.25 -16.83 -10.47
N THR A 294 -19.34 -17.15 -9.54
CA THR A 294 -19.43 -18.27 -8.60
C THR A 294 -19.82 -17.76 -7.20
N ASP A 295 -20.04 -18.65 -6.24
CA ASP A 295 -20.31 -18.25 -4.84
C ASP A 295 -19.13 -17.49 -4.21
N ARG A 296 -17.93 -17.64 -4.79
CA ARG A 296 -16.70 -16.95 -4.39
C ARG A 296 -16.71 -15.52 -4.93
N GLY A 297 -17.12 -15.33 -6.20
CA GLY A 297 -17.35 -14.02 -6.80
C GLY A 297 -17.32 -14.01 -8.33
N PRO A 298 -17.32 -12.82 -8.96
CA PRO A 298 -17.08 -12.66 -10.39
C PRO A 298 -15.74 -13.24 -10.86
N VAL A 299 -15.75 -13.94 -12.01
CA VAL A 299 -14.57 -14.53 -12.66
C VAL A 299 -13.86 -13.48 -13.52
N VAL A 300 -12.73 -12.96 -13.01
CA VAL A 300 -11.97 -11.87 -13.62
C VAL A 300 -10.88 -12.32 -14.59
N ILE A 301 -10.44 -13.58 -14.51
CA ILE A 301 -9.40 -14.17 -15.37
C ILE A 301 -9.87 -15.55 -15.86
N GLY A 302 -9.62 -15.87 -17.13
CA GLY A 302 -9.94 -17.17 -17.74
C GLY A 302 -11.44 -17.43 -17.92
N GLY A 303 -11.81 -18.70 -17.90
CA GLY A 303 -13.16 -19.21 -18.11
C GLY A 303 -13.17 -20.76 -18.05
N PRO A 304 -14.21 -21.44 -18.55
CA PRO A 304 -14.32 -22.91 -18.54
C PRO A 304 -13.59 -23.60 -19.70
N GLU A 305 -12.80 -22.87 -20.51
CA GLU A 305 -12.11 -23.41 -21.68
C GLU A 305 -11.11 -24.50 -21.28
N GLY A 306 -11.10 -25.63 -22.01
CA GLY A 306 -10.14 -26.72 -21.75
C GLY A 306 -10.58 -27.74 -20.70
N LEU A 307 -11.74 -27.55 -20.06
CA LEU A 307 -12.35 -28.52 -19.12
C LEU A 307 -13.58 -29.24 -19.71
N ASP A 308 -13.67 -29.28 -21.04
CA ASP A 308 -14.69 -29.98 -21.84
C ASP A 308 -14.54 -31.52 -21.80
N GLY A 309 -14.64 -32.11 -20.62
CA GLY A 309 -14.67 -33.57 -20.44
C GLY A 309 -14.42 -34.10 -19.03
N GLY A 310 -13.79 -33.33 -18.13
CA GLY A 310 -13.46 -33.82 -16.79
C GLY A 310 -12.51 -32.92 -15.99
N VAL A 311 -12.01 -33.47 -14.87
CA VAL A 311 -10.92 -32.87 -14.08
C VAL A 311 -9.60 -33.15 -14.83
N PRO A 312 -8.67 -32.19 -14.94
CA PRO A 312 -7.53 -32.35 -15.82
C PRO A 312 -6.33 -33.05 -15.14
N GLU A 313 -5.47 -33.65 -15.94
CA GLU A 313 -4.23 -34.33 -15.53
C GLU A 313 -3.21 -33.37 -14.88
N PRO A 314 -2.25 -33.87 -14.06
CA PRO A 314 -1.20 -33.04 -13.46
C PRO A 314 -0.33 -32.32 -14.51
N GLY A 315 -0.34 -30.98 -14.48
CA GLY A 315 0.31 -30.12 -15.48
C GLY A 315 -0.64 -29.23 -16.31
N ALA A 316 -1.91 -29.14 -15.91
CA ALA A 316 -3.01 -28.59 -16.70
C ALA A 316 -3.04 -27.05 -16.92
N PRO A 317 -3.52 -26.62 -18.11
CA PRO A 317 -4.14 -25.32 -18.34
C PRO A 317 -5.68 -25.40 -18.39
N PRO A 318 -6.41 -24.27 -18.34
CA PRO A 318 -6.13 -23.04 -17.62
C PRO A 318 -6.79 -23.05 -16.23
N VAL A 319 -6.39 -22.14 -15.34
CA VAL A 319 -7.09 -21.86 -14.08
C VAL A 319 -7.85 -20.55 -14.24
N ALA A 320 -9.18 -20.59 -14.11
CA ALA A 320 -9.98 -19.39 -13.99
C ALA A 320 -9.81 -18.78 -12.59
N VAL A 321 -9.99 -17.46 -12.44
CA VAL A 321 -9.80 -16.77 -11.16
C VAL A 321 -11.01 -15.91 -10.81
N ALA A 322 -11.64 -16.20 -9.68
CA ALA A 322 -12.72 -15.39 -9.12
C ALA A 322 -12.19 -14.36 -8.10
N LEU A 323 -12.72 -13.14 -8.16
CA LEU A 323 -12.41 -12.04 -7.24
C LEU A 323 -13.51 -11.90 -6.18
N ARG A 324 -13.13 -11.92 -4.90
CA ARG A 324 -14.03 -11.63 -3.77
C ARG A 324 -13.59 -10.35 -3.08
N HIS A 325 -14.47 -9.34 -3.02
CA HIS A 325 -14.22 -8.09 -2.30
C HIS A 325 -15.47 -7.65 -1.50
N PRO A 326 -15.34 -6.83 -0.43
CA PRO A 326 -16.40 -6.67 0.57
C PRO A 326 -17.73 -6.16 0.01
N PRO A 327 -17.82 -5.07 -0.79
CA PRO A 327 -19.07 -4.58 -1.38
C PRO A 327 -19.83 -5.61 -2.23
N ARG A 328 -19.13 -6.55 -2.89
CA ARG A 328 -19.78 -7.65 -3.65
C ARG A 328 -20.49 -8.64 -2.72
N VAL A 329 -19.97 -8.83 -1.52
CA VAL A 329 -20.44 -9.77 -0.50
C VAL A 329 -21.47 -9.12 0.44
N THR A 330 -21.30 -7.84 0.78
CA THR A 330 -22.17 -7.11 1.72
C THR A 330 -23.33 -6.38 1.06
N GLY A 331 -23.18 -5.96 -0.20
CA GLY A 331 -24.06 -4.92 -0.76
C GLY A 331 -23.85 -3.55 -0.10
N ASP A 332 -22.66 -3.27 0.42
CA ASP A 332 -22.35 -2.02 1.14
C ASP A 332 -20.95 -1.50 0.81
N LEU A 333 -20.88 -0.22 0.44
CA LEU A 333 -19.66 0.56 0.17
C LEU A 333 -19.27 1.51 1.32
N GLY A 334 -20.15 1.70 2.30
CA GLY A 334 -19.98 2.64 3.41
C GLY A 334 -20.34 4.09 3.09
N PHE A 335 -21.10 4.33 2.01
CA PHE A 335 -21.59 5.67 1.64
C PHE A 335 -22.45 6.32 2.73
N GLY A 336 -23.08 5.53 3.61
CA GLY A 336 -23.77 6.01 4.82
C GLY A 336 -22.87 6.73 5.85
N ALA A 337 -21.55 6.80 5.64
CA ALA A 337 -20.62 7.64 6.39
C ALA A 337 -20.56 9.09 5.89
N LEU A 338 -20.87 9.35 4.61
CA LEU A 338 -20.54 10.62 3.93
C LEU A 338 -21.30 11.83 4.50
N LEU A 339 -22.62 11.71 4.69
CA LEU A 339 -23.43 12.79 5.26
C LEU A 339 -23.15 13.00 6.78
N PRO A 340 -22.98 11.94 7.61
CA PRO A 340 -22.46 12.08 8.97
C PRO A 340 -21.11 12.80 9.09
N LEU A 341 -20.14 12.53 8.20
CA LEU A 341 -18.85 13.22 8.19
C LEU A 341 -19.00 14.73 8.00
N LEU A 342 -19.91 15.18 7.13
CA LEU A 342 -20.18 16.61 6.95
C LEU A 342 -20.81 17.25 8.21
N ARG A 343 -21.65 16.48 8.92
CA ARG A 343 -22.32 16.91 10.16
C ARG A 343 -21.41 16.87 11.40
N ALA A 344 -20.22 16.29 11.32
CA ALA A 344 -19.29 16.13 12.44
C ALA A 344 -18.88 17.46 13.10
N ARG A 345 -18.69 17.45 14.43
CA ARG A 345 -18.21 18.59 15.23
C ARG A 345 -17.06 18.23 16.17
N ARG A 346 -16.98 16.98 16.62
CA ARG A 346 -15.88 16.39 17.39
C ARG A 346 -15.28 15.20 16.67
N VAL A 347 -14.12 14.76 17.14
CA VAL A 347 -13.51 13.49 16.76
C VAL A 347 -14.44 12.30 16.98
N ALA A 348 -15.24 12.31 18.06
CA ALA A 348 -16.21 11.24 18.32
C ALA A 348 -17.25 11.08 17.19
N ASP A 349 -17.66 12.19 16.56
CA ASP A 349 -18.59 12.15 15.43
C ASP A 349 -17.94 11.58 14.16
N VAL A 350 -16.65 11.91 13.94
CA VAL A 350 -15.84 11.33 12.85
C VAL A 350 -15.65 9.84 13.07
N ASP A 351 -15.33 9.41 14.29
CA ASP A 351 -15.11 8.01 14.66
C ASP A 351 -16.37 7.16 14.41
N ALA A 352 -17.54 7.63 14.88
CA ALA A 352 -18.84 7.01 14.67
C ALA A 352 -19.31 7.06 13.20
N ALA A 353 -18.88 8.06 12.42
CA ALA A 353 -19.15 8.10 10.98
C ALA A 353 -18.33 7.03 10.23
N VAL A 354 -17.03 6.88 10.53
CA VAL A 354 -16.15 5.93 9.84
C VAL A 354 -16.31 4.46 10.30
N GLU A 355 -17.07 4.19 11.37
CA GLU A 355 -17.60 2.84 11.65
C GLU A 355 -18.49 2.30 10.51
N ARG A 356 -19.17 3.19 9.79
CA ARG A 356 -20.01 2.83 8.64
C ARG A 356 -19.20 2.57 7.36
N TRP A 357 -17.89 2.82 7.36
CA TRP A 357 -17.04 2.78 6.17
C TRP A 357 -16.71 1.35 5.74
N ALA A 358 -16.68 1.07 4.43
CA ALA A 358 -16.36 -0.26 3.90
C ALA A 358 -15.09 -0.32 3.04
N GLU A 359 -15.03 0.43 1.94
CA GLU A 359 -13.95 0.36 0.95
C GLU A 359 -13.67 1.77 0.35
N PRO A 360 -12.40 2.21 0.13
CA PRO A 360 -11.14 1.54 0.47
C PRO A 360 -10.86 1.59 1.97
N VAL A 361 -10.12 0.62 2.48
CA VAL A 361 -9.75 0.57 3.90
C VAL A 361 -8.56 1.51 4.14
N ASN A 362 -8.74 2.49 5.03
CA ASN A 362 -7.86 3.64 5.23
C ASN A 362 -7.37 3.73 6.70
N VAL A 363 -6.26 4.42 6.95
CA VAL A 363 -5.92 4.95 8.28
C VAL A 363 -6.43 6.38 8.35
N VAL A 364 -7.29 6.65 9.34
CA VAL A 364 -7.89 7.95 9.63
C VAL A 364 -7.06 8.66 10.69
N LEU A 365 -6.71 9.91 10.43
CA LEU A 365 -6.22 10.88 11.41
C LEU A 365 -7.28 11.96 11.59
N ALA A 366 -7.67 12.26 12.83
CA ALA A 366 -8.60 13.36 13.12
C ALA A 366 -8.25 14.06 14.43
N ALA A 367 -8.61 15.34 14.53
CA ALA A 367 -8.47 16.15 15.74
C ALA A 367 -9.60 17.19 15.83
N ASP A 368 -9.95 17.61 17.05
CA ASP A 368 -10.96 18.65 17.29
C ASP A 368 -10.48 19.75 18.26
N THR A 369 -11.23 20.85 18.27
CA THR A 369 -10.95 22.04 19.09
C THR A 369 -11.18 21.85 20.59
N GLU A 370 -11.80 20.74 21.00
CA GLU A 370 -11.95 20.33 22.41
C GLU A 370 -10.74 19.50 22.90
N GLY A 371 -9.79 19.18 22.00
CA GLY A 371 -8.57 18.43 22.29
C GLY A 371 -8.66 16.93 21.96
N GLY A 372 -9.75 16.47 21.35
CA GLY A 372 -9.89 15.09 20.89
C GLY A 372 -8.91 14.75 19.77
N THR A 373 -8.45 13.49 19.73
CA THR A 373 -7.58 12.96 18.66
C THR A 373 -7.96 11.54 18.28
N LEU A 374 -7.77 11.17 17.01
CA LEU A 374 -8.02 9.82 16.47
C LEU A 374 -6.89 9.38 15.55
N HIS A 375 -6.47 8.13 15.71
CA HIS A 375 -5.53 7.43 14.83
C HIS A 375 -5.98 5.96 14.73
N ARG A 376 -6.74 5.61 13.69
CA ARG A 376 -7.35 4.26 13.55
C ARG A 376 -7.44 3.78 12.10
N VAL A 377 -7.59 2.48 11.92
CA VAL A 377 -8.08 1.90 10.66
C VAL A 377 -9.60 2.11 10.55
N ALA A 378 -10.10 2.36 9.34
CA ALA A 378 -11.52 2.33 9.00
C ALA A 378 -11.75 1.60 7.68
N GLY A 379 -12.83 0.82 7.58
CA GLY A 379 -13.13 -0.07 6.44
C GLY A 379 -13.20 -1.56 6.82
N ARG A 380 -13.88 -2.35 5.99
CA ARG A 380 -14.19 -3.77 6.26
C ARG A 380 -13.04 -4.69 5.83
N VAL A 381 -12.51 -5.50 6.76
CA VAL A 381 -11.48 -6.53 6.46
C VAL A 381 -11.97 -7.91 6.90
N PRO A 382 -12.04 -8.91 6.00
CA PRO A 382 -12.58 -10.23 6.35
C PRO A 382 -11.57 -11.12 7.08
N VAL A 383 -12.04 -11.82 8.13
CA VAL A 383 -11.31 -12.84 8.89
C VAL A 383 -11.26 -14.13 8.06
N ARG A 384 -10.06 -14.69 7.85
CA ARG A 384 -9.80 -15.82 6.94
C ARG A 384 -8.38 -16.38 7.10
N SER A 385 -8.10 -17.51 6.45
CA SER A 385 -6.77 -18.13 6.39
C SER A 385 -5.67 -17.18 5.87
N ALA A 386 -4.46 -17.28 6.42
CA ALA A 386 -3.29 -16.53 5.96
C ALA A 386 -2.89 -16.85 4.49
N ALA A 387 -3.29 -18.02 3.97
CA ALA A 387 -3.11 -18.37 2.56
C ALA A 387 -3.81 -17.37 1.63
N ASN A 388 -5.06 -17.01 1.97
CA ASN A 388 -5.88 -16.05 1.22
C ASN A 388 -5.21 -14.67 1.10
N ARG A 389 -4.53 -14.22 2.16
CA ARG A 389 -3.80 -12.94 2.21
C ARG A 389 -2.58 -12.92 1.28
N THR A 390 -2.05 -14.09 0.91
CA THR A 390 -0.72 -14.20 0.31
C THR A 390 -0.74 -14.54 -1.19
N ARG A 391 -1.59 -15.47 -1.62
CA ARG A 391 -1.65 -15.99 -3.00
C ARG A 391 -3.09 -16.36 -3.40
N LEU A 392 -3.27 -16.87 -4.62
CA LEU A 392 -4.56 -17.40 -5.08
C LEU A 392 -4.85 -18.72 -4.36
N VAL A 393 -6.04 -18.88 -3.81
CA VAL A 393 -6.41 -20.08 -3.02
C VAL A 393 -7.36 -21.02 -3.79
N PRO A 394 -7.25 -22.35 -3.66
CA PRO A 394 -8.14 -23.30 -4.33
C PRO A 394 -9.60 -23.15 -3.87
N ALA A 395 -10.53 -22.94 -4.82
CA ALA A 395 -11.96 -22.80 -4.52
C ALA A 395 -12.64 -24.13 -4.13
N TRP A 396 -12.03 -25.25 -4.50
CA TRP A 396 -12.51 -26.62 -4.29
C TRP A 396 -11.96 -27.26 -3.00
N GLU A 397 -11.31 -26.49 -2.13
CA GLU A 397 -10.73 -26.96 -0.86
C GLU A 397 -11.31 -26.16 0.33
N PRO A 398 -11.59 -26.81 1.47
CA PRO A 398 -12.13 -26.15 2.66
C PRO A 398 -11.09 -25.24 3.34
N GLY A 399 -11.56 -24.36 4.24
CA GLY A 399 -10.70 -23.47 5.03
C GLY A 399 -10.47 -22.07 4.44
N HIS A 400 -10.83 -21.84 3.17
CA HIS A 400 -10.66 -20.56 2.49
C HIS A 400 -11.85 -19.60 2.57
N ALA A 401 -12.87 -19.93 3.37
CA ALA A 401 -14.06 -19.09 3.57
C ALA A 401 -13.80 -17.90 4.51
N TRP A 402 -14.58 -16.82 4.35
CA TRP A 402 -14.57 -15.66 5.24
C TRP A 402 -15.44 -15.93 6.49
N GLN A 403 -14.93 -15.56 7.67
CA GLN A 403 -15.50 -15.89 8.98
C GLN A 403 -15.81 -14.61 9.78
N GLY A 404 -16.53 -13.67 9.16
CA GLY A 404 -16.79 -12.35 9.72
C GLY A 404 -15.68 -11.33 9.40
N TRP A 405 -15.56 -10.31 10.23
CA TRP A 405 -14.73 -9.12 9.99
C TRP A 405 -13.79 -8.87 11.17
N HIS A 406 -12.60 -8.34 10.90
CA HIS A 406 -11.69 -7.87 11.93
C HIS A 406 -12.20 -6.55 12.54
N GLU A 407 -12.07 -6.40 13.85
CA GLU A 407 -12.22 -5.11 14.52
C GLU A 407 -11.13 -4.13 14.02
N PRO A 408 -11.47 -2.91 13.54
CA PRO A 408 -10.48 -1.98 12.99
C PRO A 408 -9.50 -1.47 14.05
N PRO A 409 -8.19 -1.76 13.95
CA PRO A 409 -7.22 -1.39 14.99
C PRO A 409 -7.07 0.12 15.18
N ARG A 410 -6.68 0.49 16.41
CA ARG A 410 -6.41 1.86 16.84
C ARG A 410 -4.95 1.96 17.30
N ALA A 411 -4.35 3.13 17.14
CA ALA A 411 -3.04 3.49 17.69
C ALA A 411 -3.13 4.79 18.50
N GLY A 412 -2.14 5.01 19.36
CA GLY A 412 -1.96 6.28 20.05
C GLY A 412 -1.21 7.32 19.22
N LEU A 413 -0.86 8.40 19.90
CA LEU A 413 0.14 9.39 19.49
C LEU A 413 1.41 9.16 20.34
N THR A 414 2.58 9.47 19.78
CA THR A 414 3.87 9.48 20.50
C THR A 414 4.34 10.92 20.60
N ASP A 415 4.60 11.42 21.82
CA ASP A 415 5.06 12.80 22.06
C ASP A 415 4.22 13.85 21.29
N GLY A 416 2.89 13.76 21.42
CA GLY A 416 1.95 14.68 20.73
C GLY A 416 1.87 14.55 19.20
N ILE A 417 2.43 13.48 18.61
CA ILE A 417 2.49 13.27 17.16
C ILE A 417 1.86 11.93 16.76
N ALA A 418 1.14 11.89 15.64
CA ALA A 418 0.97 10.68 14.83
C ALA A 418 1.48 10.92 13.40
N VAL A 419 2.17 9.93 12.82
CA VAL A 419 2.63 9.93 11.43
C VAL A 419 2.23 8.64 10.75
N MET A 420 1.61 8.76 9.58
CA MET A 420 1.32 7.65 8.68
C MET A 420 1.77 8.00 7.26
N ALA A 421 2.74 7.22 6.78
CA ALA A 421 3.29 7.29 5.43
C ALA A 421 3.18 5.93 4.73
N ASN A 422 2.11 5.18 5.01
CA ASN A 422 1.87 3.79 4.56
C ASN A 422 2.88 2.76 5.08
N GLN A 423 3.68 3.13 6.08
CA GLN A 423 4.44 2.22 6.92
C GLN A 423 3.50 1.50 7.91
N ARG A 424 4.06 0.63 8.75
CA ARG A 424 3.27 -0.46 9.33
C ARG A 424 2.13 -0.04 10.27
N GLY A 425 2.42 0.75 11.31
CA GLY A 425 1.44 1.45 12.16
C GLY A 425 0.22 0.63 12.65
N PRO A 426 -0.98 1.23 12.81
CA PRO A 426 -2.19 0.51 13.21
C PRO A 426 -2.76 -0.40 12.12
N ALA A 427 -2.39 -0.22 10.85
CA ALA A 427 -2.90 -1.02 9.74
C ALA A 427 -2.39 -2.48 9.73
N ALA A 428 -1.75 -2.91 10.82
CA ALA A 428 -0.77 -3.98 10.85
C ALA A 428 -1.22 -5.45 11.01
N PRO A 429 -2.42 -5.84 11.48
CA PRO A 429 -2.77 -7.27 11.64
C PRO A 429 -3.60 -7.88 10.50
N LEU A 430 -3.66 -7.25 9.31
CA LEU A 430 -4.72 -7.35 8.31
C LEU A 430 -4.28 -7.55 6.80
N GLY A 431 -3.09 -8.09 6.46
CA GLY A 431 -2.52 -8.19 5.09
C GLY A 431 -1.01 -8.61 4.95
N VAL A 432 -0.19 -8.07 4.01
CA VAL A 432 1.19 -8.61 3.65
C VAL A 432 2.37 -7.65 3.23
N GLU A 433 2.26 -6.85 2.15
CA GLU A 433 3.27 -5.89 1.61
C GLU A 433 3.04 -4.39 2.00
N PHE A 434 3.94 -3.74 2.75
CA PHE A 434 3.85 -2.30 3.14
C PHE A 434 4.86 -1.42 2.39
N ALA A 435 4.70 -0.09 2.49
CA ALA A 435 5.75 0.85 2.08
C ALA A 435 6.91 0.83 3.10
N PRO A 436 8.17 1.05 2.67
CA PRO A 436 9.30 1.23 3.57
C PRO A 436 9.08 2.40 4.56
N PRO A 437 9.63 2.33 5.78
CA PRO A 437 9.34 3.31 6.83
C PRO A 437 9.99 4.70 6.57
N HIS A 438 10.92 4.79 5.62
CA HIS A 438 11.70 5.99 5.24
C HIS A 438 10.93 7.31 5.32
N ARG A 439 9.75 7.40 4.68
CA ARG A 439 8.93 8.62 4.67
C ARG A 439 8.38 8.95 6.07
N ALA A 440 7.92 7.95 6.81
CA ALA A 440 7.38 8.14 8.16
C ALA A 440 8.49 8.50 9.17
N ASP A 441 9.62 7.81 9.10
CA ASP A 441 10.78 8.05 9.95
C ASP A 441 11.32 9.47 9.72
N ARG A 442 11.41 9.91 8.46
CA ARG A 442 11.86 11.25 8.09
C ARG A 442 10.89 12.37 8.53
N ILE A 443 9.57 12.18 8.38
CA ILE A 443 8.57 13.13 8.93
C ILE A 443 8.67 13.19 10.47
N THR A 444 8.85 12.04 11.12
CA THR A 444 8.98 11.94 12.59
C THR A 444 10.25 12.63 13.08
N GLU A 445 11.37 12.45 12.38
CA GLU A 445 12.64 13.15 12.63
C GLU A 445 12.45 14.68 12.52
N LEU A 446 11.90 15.15 11.40
CA LEU A 446 11.69 16.57 11.12
C LEU A 446 10.77 17.23 12.17
N LEU A 447 9.63 16.61 12.51
CA LEU A 447 8.75 17.11 13.57
C LEU A 447 9.39 17.04 14.96
N GLY A 448 10.23 16.03 15.21
CA GLY A 448 10.96 15.82 16.47
C GLY A 448 12.01 16.89 16.77
N GLN A 449 12.55 17.57 15.76
CA GLN A 449 13.59 18.59 15.93
C GLN A 449 13.16 19.81 16.77
N ARG A 450 11.85 20.08 16.91
CA ARG A 450 11.34 21.19 17.74
C ARG A 450 9.88 21.03 18.20
N THR A 451 9.45 21.98 19.03
CA THR A 451 8.04 22.32 19.27
C THR A 451 7.73 23.72 18.72
N GLY A 452 6.51 24.22 18.91
CA GLY A 452 6.08 25.51 18.38
C GLY A 452 5.89 25.48 16.86
N TRP A 453 5.25 24.43 16.35
CA TRP A 453 4.90 24.30 14.93
C TRP A 453 3.69 25.17 14.55
N SER A 454 3.71 25.73 13.35
CA SER A 454 2.58 26.45 12.75
C SER A 454 2.12 25.75 11.47
N ALA A 455 0.90 26.05 11.01
CA ALA A 455 0.41 25.54 9.72
C ALA A 455 1.27 25.97 8.52
N ALA A 456 1.96 27.11 8.61
CA ALA A 456 2.87 27.57 7.56
C ALA A 456 4.14 26.70 7.43
N ASP A 457 4.62 26.14 8.54
CA ASP A 457 5.86 25.34 8.57
C ASP A 457 5.73 23.99 7.85
N MET A 458 4.52 23.47 7.70
CA MET A 458 4.26 22.12 7.17
C MET A 458 4.66 21.95 5.69
N SER A 459 4.68 23.04 4.92
CA SER A 459 5.14 23.07 3.53
C SER A 459 6.62 22.63 3.39
N ALA A 460 7.46 22.92 4.39
CA ALA A 460 8.86 22.48 4.42
C ALA A 460 9.01 20.97 4.65
N LEU A 461 8.01 20.32 5.27
CA LEU A 461 7.98 18.86 5.45
C LEU A 461 7.47 18.18 4.18
N HIS A 462 6.42 18.74 3.55
CA HIS A 462 5.91 18.30 2.24
C HIS A 462 6.96 18.30 1.11
N THR A 463 8.08 19.00 1.29
CA THR A 463 9.12 19.22 0.27
C THR A 463 10.47 18.58 0.58
N ASP A 464 10.59 17.75 1.63
CA ASP A 464 11.88 17.09 1.89
C ASP A 464 12.18 15.94 0.91
N THR A 465 13.37 16.01 0.31
CA THR A 465 13.83 15.14 -0.79
C THR A 465 14.94 14.18 -0.38
N HIS A 466 15.17 13.97 0.92
CA HIS A 466 16.21 13.08 1.41
C HIS A 466 15.84 11.60 1.18
N LEU A 467 16.57 10.94 0.28
CA LEU A 467 16.33 9.56 -0.14
C LEU A 467 17.06 8.55 0.77
N ALA A 468 16.40 8.14 1.85
CA ALA A 468 16.98 7.22 2.83
C ALA A 468 17.32 5.82 2.25
N SER A 469 16.49 5.30 1.33
CA SER A 469 16.70 4.00 0.66
C SER A 469 17.97 3.94 -0.19
N ALA A 470 18.56 5.08 -0.55
CA ALA A 470 19.84 5.15 -1.26
C ALA A 470 21.01 4.54 -0.46
N ALA A 471 20.87 4.41 0.87
CA ALA A 471 21.87 3.78 1.73
C ALA A 471 22.36 2.43 1.18
N ALA A 472 21.45 1.51 0.82
CA ALA A 472 21.82 0.16 0.41
C ALA A 472 22.69 0.13 -0.87
N LEU A 473 22.43 1.00 -1.84
CA LEU A 473 23.26 1.10 -3.05
C LEU A 473 24.60 1.81 -2.77
N LEU A 474 24.59 2.84 -1.92
CA LEU A 474 25.83 3.53 -1.51
C LEU A 474 26.76 2.62 -0.69
N ASP A 475 26.22 1.74 0.16
CA ASP A 475 26.97 0.75 0.92
C ASP A 475 27.69 -0.25 -0.02
N HIS A 476 26.99 -0.77 -1.05
CA HIS A 476 27.62 -1.62 -2.08
C HIS A 476 28.67 -0.85 -2.90
N LEU A 477 28.40 0.40 -3.27
CA LEU A 477 29.34 1.25 -4.02
C LEU A 477 30.61 1.53 -3.20
N ALA A 478 30.51 1.76 -1.89
CA ALA A 478 31.63 1.99 -0.99
C ALA A 478 32.57 0.77 -0.88
N ALA A 479 32.03 -0.44 -1.01
CA ALA A 479 32.79 -1.69 -0.97
C ALA A 479 33.58 -1.99 -2.26
N LEU A 480 33.37 -1.25 -3.35
CA LEU A 480 34.04 -1.52 -4.63
C LEU A 480 35.47 -0.97 -4.67
N ASP A 481 36.44 -1.87 -4.77
CA ASP A 481 37.86 -1.61 -5.06
C ASP A 481 38.17 -1.77 -6.57
N GLY A 482 39.42 -1.53 -6.99
CA GLY A 482 39.90 -1.91 -8.34
C GLY A 482 39.23 -1.25 -9.55
N LEU A 483 38.34 -0.28 -9.34
CA LEU A 483 37.56 0.41 -10.38
C LEU A 483 38.43 1.17 -11.38
N GLY A 484 37.98 1.23 -12.64
CA GLY A 484 38.52 2.18 -13.63
C GLY A 484 38.36 3.63 -13.17
N ALA A 485 39.29 4.52 -13.55
CA ALA A 485 39.35 5.89 -13.03
C ALA A 485 38.05 6.72 -13.14
N PRO A 486 37.26 6.65 -14.24
CA PRO A 486 35.96 7.32 -14.31
C PRO A 486 34.95 6.75 -13.28
N ALA A 487 34.92 5.43 -13.11
CA ALA A 487 34.01 4.76 -12.17
C ALA A 487 34.39 5.02 -10.71
N ALA A 488 35.68 5.06 -10.39
CA ALA A 488 36.17 5.48 -9.08
C ALA A 488 35.76 6.94 -8.77
N ALA A 489 35.91 7.86 -9.74
CA ALA A 489 35.49 9.25 -9.58
C ALA A 489 33.97 9.41 -9.41
N LEU A 490 33.17 8.62 -10.14
CA LEU A 490 31.71 8.58 -10.00
C LEU A 490 31.29 8.01 -8.63
N ARG A 491 31.88 6.90 -8.18
CA ARG A 491 31.69 6.35 -6.83
C ARG A 491 31.98 7.43 -5.78
N ASP A 492 33.15 8.04 -5.84
CA ASP A 492 33.60 9.00 -4.83
C ASP A 492 32.74 10.28 -4.81
N ARG A 493 32.14 10.65 -5.95
CA ARG A 493 31.12 11.71 -6.03
C ARG A 493 29.84 11.28 -5.30
N LEU A 494 29.27 10.12 -5.64
CA LEU A 494 28.05 9.61 -5.02
C LEU A 494 28.18 9.33 -3.50
N LEU A 495 29.37 8.96 -3.03
CA LEU A 495 29.65 8.81 -1.58
C LEU A 495 29.76 10.14 -0.82
N ARG A 496 29.80 11.28 -1.51
CA ARG A 496 29.75 12.64 -0.91
C ARG A 496 28.41 13.34 -1.11
N TRP A 497 27.51 12.78 -1.92
CA TRP A 497 26.17 13.32 -2.13
C TRP A 497 25.36 13.27 -0.83
N ASP A 498 24.60 14.33 -0.57
CA ASP A 498 23.77 14.53 0.62
C ASP A 498 22.45 13.72 0.61
N ARG A 499 22.26 12.87 -0.41
CA ARG A 499 21.07 12.05 -0.66
C ARG A 499 19.81 12.86 -0.99
N ARG A 500 19.94 14.15 -1.33
CA ARG A 500 18.81 14.98 -1.75
C ARG A 500 18.51 14.85 -3.24
N MET A 501 17.28 14.46 -3.55
CA MET A 501 16.75 14.32 -4.91
C MET A 501 16.18 15.64 -5.43
N ASP A 502 16.91 16.74 -5.26
CA ASP A 502 16.48 18.08 -5.71
C ASP A 502 16.64 18.23 -7.24
N ALA A 503 15.72 18.94 -7.89
CA ALA A 503 15.62 19.00 -9.36
C ALA A 503 16.88 19.52 -10.07
N ASP A 504 17.62 20.44 -9.45
CA ASP A 504 18.88 20.99 -9.96
C ASP A 504 20.12 20.15 -9.59
N SER A 505 19.94 19.05 -8.85
CA SER A 505 21.03 18.17 -8.45
C SER A 505 21.50 17.26 -9.58
N ALA A 506 22.68 17.56 -10.11
CA ALA A 506 23.42 16.67 -11.02
C ALA A 506 23.98 15.42 -10.29
N ASP A 507 24.01 15.40 -8.95
CA ASP A 507 24.40 14.23 -8.16
C ASP A 507 23.22 13.25 -8.03
N ALA A 508 21.99 13.76 -7.85
CA ALA A 508 20.77 12.95 -7.91
C ALA A 508 20.57 12.31 -9.28
N ALA A 509 20.82 13.04 -10.38
CA ALA A 509 20.82 12.48 -11.73
C ALA A 509 21.84 11.35 -11.91
N ALA A 510 23.06 11.53 -11.38
CA ALA A 510 24.11 10.51 -11.41
C ALA A 510 23.73 9.26 -10.58
N TYR A 511 23.11 9.46 -9.40
CA TYR A 511 22.59 8.39 -8.58
C TYR A 511 21.45 7.63 -9.28
N ALA A 512 20.48 8.33 -9.85
CA ALA A 512 19.35 7.75 -10.57
C ALA A 512 19.81 6.92 -11.78
N ALA A 513 20.81 7.39 -12.52
CA ALA A 513 21.42 6.66 -13.63
C ALA A 513 22.06 5.33 -13.17
N VAL A 514 22.88 5.34 -12.11
CA VAL A 514 23.51 4.12 -11.55
C VAL A 514 22.45 3.17 -10.99
N ARG A 515 21.47 3.68 -10.22
CA ARG A 515 20.32 2.91 -9.71
C ARG A 515 19.57 2.23 -10.86
N GLY A 516 19.26 2.98 -11.92
CA GLY A 516 18.57 2.46 -13.10
C GLY A 516 19.37 1.40 -13.86
N ALA A 517 20.68 1.55 -13.97
CA ALA A 517 21.57 0.54 -14.54
C ALA A 517 21.56 -0.75 -13.70
N VAL A 518 21.72 -0.68 -12.37
CA VAL A 518 21.62 -1.85 -11.47
C VAL A 518 20.29 -2.58 -11.63
N VAL A 519 19.17 -1.85 -11.67
CA VAL A 519 17.83 -2.46 -11.86
C VAL A 519 17.72 -3.18 -13.20
N ARG A 520 18.18 -2.58 -14.31
CA ARG A 520 18.17 -3.23 -15.63
C ARG A 520 19.06 -4.47 -15.67
N ARG A 521 20.24 -4.43 -15.03
CA ARG A 521 21.17 -5.56 -14.96
C ARG A 521 20.60 -6.72 -14.15
N LEU A 522 20.04 -6.45 -12.97
CA LEU A 522 19.32 -7.45 -12.17
C LEU A 522 18.14 -8.05 -12.96
N ALA A 523 17.34 -7.24 -13.66
CA ALA A 523 16.24 -7.75 -14.50
C ALA A 523 16.70 -8.58 -15.71
N ALA A 524 17.92 -8.38 -16.19
CA ALA A 524 18.53 -9.18 -17.25
C ALA A 524 19.17 -10.49 -16.74
N HIS A 525 19.57 -10.54 -15.46
CA HIS A 525 20.36 -11.63 -14.87
C HIS A 525 19.65 -13.00 -14.95
N PRO A 526 20.38 -14.10 -15.28
CA PRO A 526 19.78 -15.43 -15.48
C PRO A 526 18.92 -15.95 -14.32
N ALA A 527 19.24 -15.60 -13.07
CA ALA A 527 18.46 -16.01 -11.90
C ALA A 527 16.99 -15.56 -11.94
N PHE A 528 16.69 -14.41 -12.57
CA PHE A 528 15.33 -13.89 -12.72
C PHE A 528 14.74 -14.16 -14.12
N ALA A 529 15.43 -14.95 -14.96
CA ALA A 529 15.04 -15.15 -16.35
C ALA A 529 13.62 -15.70 -16.54
N ALA A 530 13.16 -16.55 -15.62
CA ALA A 530 11.82 -17.13 -15.61
C ALA A 530 10.71 -16.11 -15.25
N LEU A 531 11.04 -15.04 -14.52
CA LEU A 531 10.06 -14.00 -14.16
C LEU A 531 9.79 -13.01 -15.30
N ARG A 532 10.68 -12.91 -16.30
CA ARG A 532 10.59 -11.95 -17.41
C ARG A 532 9.36 -12.11 -18.28
N THR A 533 8.87 -13.34 -18.43
CA THR A 533 7.61 -13.63 -19.14
C THR A 533 6.49 -13.71 -18.11
N PRO A 534 5.60 -12.70 -18.01
CA PRO A 534 4.46 -12.78 -17.10
C PRO A 534 3.46 -13.84 -17.57
N PRO A 535 2.61 -14.39 -16.68
CA PRO A 535 1.51 -15.27 -17.08
C PRO A 535 0.56 -14.56 -18.05
N ALA A 536 -0.16 -15.34 -18.85
CA ALA A 536 -1.13 -14.85 -19.85
C ALA A 536 -2.45 -14.34 -19.22
N TYR A 537 -2.34 -13.47 -18.22
CA TYR A 537 -3.44 -12.75 -17.61
C TYR A 537 -3.89 -11.57 -18.51
N PRO A 538 -5.13 -11.06 -18.35
CA PRO A 538 -5.60 -9.87 -19.06
C PRO A 538 -4.62 -8.71 -19.01
N ALA A 539 -4.58 -7.91 -20.08
CA ALA A 539 -3.58 -6.83 -20.22
C ALA A 539 -3.66 -5.76 -19.13
N VAL A 540 -4.81 -5.64 -18.46
CA VAL A 540 -5.15 -4.80 -17.30
C VAL A 540 -4.48 -5.23 -15.97
N PHE A 541 -3.47 -6.12 -16.04
CA PHE A 541 -2.67 -6.53 -14.88
C PHE A 541 -1.15 -6.46 -15.11
N ARG A 542 -0.69 -5.84 -16.21
CA ARG A 542 0.69 -5.99 -16.73
C ARG A 542 1.78 -5.38 -15.82
N PRO A 543 1.78 -4.08 -15.45
CA PRO A 543 2.74 -3.50 -14.51
C PRO A 543 2.87 -4.20 -13.14
N TRP A 544 1.84 -4.87 -12.59
CA TRP A 544 2.05 -5.67 -11.37
C TRP A 544 2.89 -6.92 -11.60
N LEU A 545 2.99 -7.37 -12.85
CA LEU A 545 3.74 -8.54 -13.30
C LEU A 545 5.06 -8.16 -13.99
N ALA A 546 5.31 -6.87 -14.23
CA ALA A 546 6.48 -6.38 -14.95
C ALA A 546 7.74 -6.44 -14.06
N LEU A 547 8.71 -7.27 -14.46
CA LEU A 547 9.92 -7.53 -13.66
C LEU A 547 10.76 -6.28 -13.39
N VAL A 548 10.97 -5.40 -14.39
CA VAL A 548 11.83 -4.21 -14.24
C VAL A 548 11.30 -3.27 -13.15
N PRO A 549 10.03 -2.82 -13.16
CA PRO A 549 9.44 -2.08 -12.04
C PRO A 549 9.50 -2.84 -10.70
N ARG A 550 9.24 -4.16 -10.69
CA ARG A 550 9.27 -4.96 -9.45
C ARG A 550 10.66 -5.01 -8.82
N ILE A 551 11.72 -5.09 -9.62
CA ILE A 551 13.11 -4.96 -9.14
C ILE A 551 13.43 -3.49 -8.77
N GLY A 552 12.88 -2.52 -9.50
CA GLY A 552 13.06 -1.09 -9.26
C GLY A 552 12.66 -0.65 -7.85
N PHE A 553 11.45 -0.99 -7.41
CA PHE A 553 10.98 -0.66 -6.06
C PHE A 553 11.54 -1.60 -4.99
N ALA A 554 11.76 -2.88 -5.30
CA ALA A 554 12.34 -3.83 -4.35
C ALA A 554 13.87 -3.72 -4.21
N LEU A 555 14.53 -2.75 -4.85
CA LEU A 555 15.99 -2.74 -5.00
C LEU A 555 16.73 -2.76 -3.65
N GLU A 556 16.25 -2.04 -2.63
CA GLU A 556 16.85 -2.08 -1.29
C GLU A 556 16.76 -3.49 -0.67
N HIS A 557 15.60 -4.15 -0.76
CA HIS A 557 15.43 -5.52 -0.27
C HIS A 557 16.34 -6.50 -1.03
N LEU A 558 16.47 -6.37 -2.35
CA LEU A 558 17.34 -7.19 -3.18
C LEU A 558 18.83 -6.96 -2.86
N LEU A 559 19.25 -5.71 -2.66
CA LEU A 559 20.63 -5.36 -2.29
C LEU A 559 20.99 -5.75 -0.86
N ARG A 560 20.04 -5.69 0.10
CA ARG A 560 20.21 -6.15 1.50
C ARG A 560 19.97 -7.64 1.71
N ALA A 561 19.38 -8.37 0.74
CA ALA A 561 19.09 -9.79 0.87
C ALA A 561 20.32 -10.60 1.27
N ARG A 562 20.16 -11.62 2.12
CA ARG A 562 21.33 -12.42 2.55
C ARG A 562 21.87 -13.32 1.44
N GLU A 563 20.98 -13.85 0.62
CA GLU A 563 21.23 -14.68 -0.56
C GLU A 563 20.30 -14.15 -1.67
N LEU A 564 20.68 -14.29 -2.94
CA LEU A 564 19.90 -13.77 -4.06
C LEU A 564 20.01 -14.69 -5.29
N TYR A 565 19.69 -15.97 -5.14
CA TYR A 565 19.71 -16.98 -6.20
C TYR A 565 21.03 -17.01 -7.01
N GLY A 566 22.16 -16.87 -6.31
CA GLY A 566 23.50 -16.85 -6.91
C GLY A 566 23.90 -15.56 -7.63
N VAL A 567 23.14 -14.46 -7.52
CA VAL A 567 23.54 -13.14 -8.05
C VAL A 567 24.74 -12.58 -7.27
N ASP A 568 25.85 -12.34 -7.98
CA ASP A 568 26.98 -11.54 -7.48
C ASP A 568 26.62 -10.04 -7.53
N ARG A 569 26.02 -9.54 -6.44
CA ARG A 569 25.61 -8.13 -6.33
C ARG A 569 26.77 -7.15 -6.46
N PRO A 570 27.94 -7.33 -5.81
CA PRO A 570 29.12 -6.51 -6.06
C PRO A 570 29.52 -6.45 -7.54
N ALA A 571 29.51 -7.56 -8.28
CA ALA A 571 29.82 -7.57 -9.70
C ALA A 571 28.76 -6.82 -10.55
N GLU A 572 27.48 -6.99 -10.26
CA GLU A 572 26.41 -6.27 -10.99
C GLU A 572 26.38 -4.76 -10.69
N VAL A 573 26.66 -4.37 -9.44
CA VAL A 573 26.78 -2.95 -9.05
C VAL A 573 28.04 -2.31 -9.65
N ARG A 574 29.17 -3.04 -9.68
CA ARG A 574 30.40 -2.61 -10.37
C ARG A 574 30.14 -2.35 -11.86
N ALA A 575 29.54 -3.31 -12.55
CA ALA A 575 29.32 -3.19 -13.99
C ALA A 575 28.28 -2.11 -14.34
N ALA A 576 27.27 -1.88 -13.48
CA ALA A 576 26.37 -0.73 -13.61
C ALA A 576 27.07 0.63 -13.41
N LEU A 577 27.97 0.72 -12.42
CA LEU A 577 28.76 1.91 -12.17
C LEU A 577 29.72 2.21 -13.33
N GLU A 578 30.37 1.19 -13.88
CA GLU A 578 31.29 1.30 -15.02
C GLU A 578 30.54 1.69 -16.30
N GLU A 579 29.38 1.08 -16.60
CA GLU A 579 28.46 1.47 -17.70
C GLU A 579 28.10 2.96 -17.67
N VAL A 580 27.73 3.48 -16.50
CA VAL A 580 27.35 4.90 -16.33
C VAL A 580 28.57 5.81 -16.31
N ALA A 581 29.73 5.34 -15.86
CA ALA A 581 30.96 6.14 -15.84
C ALA A 581 31.60 6.34 -17.22
N GLU A 582 31.33 5.48 -18.19
CA GLU A 582 31.68 5.71 -19.61
C GLU A 582 30.88 6.87 -20.23
N ARG A 583 29.61 6.99 -19.85
CA ARG A 583 28.64 7.95 -20.41
C ARG A 583 27.75 8.54 -19.30
N PRO A 584 28.32 9.39 -18.41
CA PRO A 584 27.59 9.94 -17.28
C PRO A 584 26.52 10.95 -17.76
N PRO A 585 25.42 11.13 -17.00
CA PRO A 585 24.44 12.16 -17.30
C PRO A 585 25.07 13.55 -17.25
N THR A 586 24.79 14.36 -18.27
CA THR A 586 25.35 15.71 -18.47
C THR A 586 24.50 16.84 -17.89
N GLY A 587 23.34 16.51 -17.31
CA GLY A 587 22.34 17.45 -16.80
C GLY A 587 21.99 17.23 -15.33
N THR A 588 20.85 17.78 -14.91
CA THR A 588 20.31 17.70 -13.55
C THR A 588 19.17 16.68 -13.45
N TRP A 589 18.67 16.40 -12.25
CA TRP A 589 17.59 15.42 -12.05
C TRP A 589 16.32 15.83 -12.81
N GLY A 590 15.96 17.12 -12.76
CA GLY A 590 14.78 17.69 -13.41
C GLY A 590 14.83 17.76 -14.94
N ASP A 591 15.99 17.48 -15.57
CA ASP A 591 16.07 17.34 -17.02
C ASP A 591 15.34 16.07 -17.51
N THR A 592 15.34 14.99 -16.71
CA THR A 592 14.63 13.73 -17.01
C THR A 592 13.45 13.46 -16.07
N HIS A 593 13.53 13.87 -14.80
CA HIS A 593 12.46 13.76 -13.82
C HIS A 593 11.44 14.89 -13.98
N ARG A 594 10.52 14.68 -14.92
CA ARG A 594 9.43 15.61 -15.23
C ARG A 594 8.07 15.00 -14.94
N LEU A 595 7.09 15.86 -14.69
CA LEU A 595 5.70 15.48 -14.51
C LEU A 595 5.15 14.81 -15.79
N ALA A 596 4.50 13.66 -15.66
CA ALA A 596 3.88 12.94 -16.77
C ALA A 596 2.44 12.55 -16.41
N PRO A 597 1.49 13.51 -16.42
CA PRO A 597 0.18 13.30 -15.87
C PRO A 597 -0.73 12.53 -16.85
N TRP A 598 -1.50 11.59 -16.31
CA TRP A 598 -2.41 10.74 -17.08
C TRP A 598 -3.59 11.55 -17.63
N ARG A 599 -3.99 11.21 -18.85
CA ARG A 599 -5.11 11.83 -19.57
C ARG A 599 -5.89 10.77 -20.31
N ALA A 600 -7.22 10.81 -20.20
CA ALA A 600 -8.11 9.98 -20.99
C ALA A 600 -8.03 10.27 -22.50
N LEU A 601 -7.63 11.49 -22.87
CA LEU A 601 -7.43 11.92 -24.26
C LEU A 601 -6.23 12.90 -24.30
N PRO A 602 -5.19 12.64 -25.11
CA PRO A 602 -4.04 13.55 -25.24
C PRO A 602 -4.46 14.97 -25.68
N PRO A 603 -3.76 16.03 -25.25
CA PRO A 603 -4.08 17.39 -25.68
C PRO A 603 -3.72 17.60 -27.16
N GLY A 604 -4.40 18.52 -27.84
CA GLY A 604 -4.11 18.85 -29.25
C GLY A 604 -2.76 19.54 -29.47
N THR A 605 -2.10 19.96 -28.41
CA THR A 605 -0.70 20.44 -28.38
C THR A 605 -0.11 20.01 -27.03
N PRO A 606 1.07 19.37 -26.99
CA PRO A 606 1.70 18.99 -25.72
C PRO A 606 1.97 20.20 -24.81
N TYR A 607 1.82 20.01 -23.51
CA TYR A 607 2.28 20.97 -22.50
C TYR A 607 3.78 20.77 -22.23
N ASP A 608 4.51 21.84 -21.92
CA ASP A 608 5.82 21.74 -21.27
C ASP A 608 5.59 21.38 -19.80
N GLU A 609 5.69 20.10 -19.47
CA GLU A 609 5.47 19.61 -18.11
C GLU A 609 6.73 19.83 -17.25
N PRO A 610 6.57 20.33 -16.01
CA PRO A 610 7.67 20.85 -15.21
C PRO A 610 8.66 19.76 -14.76
N ALA A 611 9.92 20.19 -14.61
CA ALA A 611 10.92 19.52 -13.80
C ALA A 611 10.46 19.39 -12.34
N LEU A 612 10.80 18.28 -11.69
CA LEU A 612 10.40 17.97 -10.32
C LEU A 612 11.61 17.68 -9.42
N SER A 613 11.43 17.95 -8.13
CA SER A 613 12.28 17.44 -7.05
C SER A 613 11.54 16.31 -6.34
N GLY A 614 12.27 15.33 -5.81
CA GLY A 614 11.73 14.17 -5.09
C GLY A 614 12.07 12.82 -5.74
N ASP A 615 11.62 11.75 -5.08
CA ASP A 615 11.72 10.35 -5.53
C ASP A 615 10.69 9.50 -4.74
N HIS A 616 10.59 8.19 -4.97
CA HIS A 616 9.56 7.31 -4.40
C HIS A 616 9.56 7.23 -2.87
N ASP A 617 10.74 7.13 -2.24
CA ASP A 617 10.89 7.02 -0.77
C ASP A 617 11.13 8.38 -0.08
N CYS A 618 11.16 9.48 -0.83
CA CYS A 618 11.26 10.83 -0.28
C CYS A 618 9.92 11.28 0.32
N VAL A 619 9.92 12.20 1.29
CA VAL A 619 8.67 12.78 1.81
C VAL A 619 7.91 13.48 0.68
N LEU A 620 8.64 14.24 -0.14
CA LEU A 620 8.20 14.64 -1.48
C LEU A 620 8.23 13.44 -2.44
N CYS A 621 7.19 12.61 -2.38
CA CYS A 621 7.07 11.38 -3.17
C CYS A 621 6.67 11.67 -4.63
N THR A 622 7.58 12.18 -5.45
CA THR A 622 7.44 12.19 -6.92
C THR A 622 8.07 10.91 -7.47
N SER A 623 7.27 9.88 -7.73
CA SER A 623 7.82 8.55 -8.05
C SER A 623 8.20 8.44 -9.53
N PRO A 624 9.49 8.25 -9.88
CA PRO A 624 9.87 7.64 -11.15
C PRO A 624 9.52 6.15 -11.16
N VAL A 625 9.93 5.42 -12.20
CA VAL A 625 9.97 3.95 -12.20
C VAL A 625 11.42 3.51 -12.45
N PRO A 626 12.22 3.27 -11.39
CA PRO A 626 13.65 3.03 -11.50
C PRO A 626 14.01 1.95 -12.54
N GLY A 627 14.99 2.25 -13.38
CA GLY A 627 15.43 1.39 -14.48
C GLY A 627 14.60 1.46 -15.76
N LEU A 628 13.35 1.92 -15.70
CA LEU A 628 12.43 2.05 -16.84
C LEU A 628 12.26 3.49 -17.33
N THR A 629 11.94 4.43 -16.43
CA THR A 629 11.75 5.86 -16.77
C THR A 629 11.90 6.74 -15.54
N ASP A 630 12.47 7.94 -15.74
CA ASP A 630 12.57 8.97 -14.70
C ASP A 630 11.27 9.81 -14.60
N LEU A 631 10.37 9.73 -15.58
CA LEU A 631 9.12 10.51 -15.58
C LEU A 631 8.21 10.16 -14.40
N ALA A 632 7.69 11.19 -13.73
CA ALA A 632 6.80 11.05 -12.58
C ALA A 632 5.32 11.09 -12.98
N ALA A 633 4.71 9.91 -13.07
CA ALA A 633 3.26 9.77 -13.22
C ALA A 633 2.52 9.70 -11.86
N ARG A 634 3.20 9.28 -10.77
CA ARG A 634 2.66 9.19 -9.39
C ARG A 634 3.28 10.28 -8.51
N GLY A 635 2.45 11.03 -7.79
CA GLY A 635 2.92 11.98 -6.78
C GLY A 635 1.81 12.67 -5.97
N PRO A 636 2.12 13.76 -5.27
CA PRO A 636 1.16 14.50 -4.43
C PRO A 636 -0.05 15.03 -5.21
N ALA A 637 -1.13 14.24 -5.27
CA ALA A 637 -2.35 14.58 -6.02
C ALA A 637 -3.16 15.71 -5.36
N ALA A 638 -2.86 16.00 -4.10
CA ALA A 638 -3.11 17.27 -3.43
C ALA A 638 -2.08 17.40 -2.29
N ARG A 639 -1.94 18.60 -1.72
CA ARG A 639 -1.37 18.78 -0.36
C ARG A 639 -2.34 19.60 0.48
N TYR A 640 -2.39 19.38 1.79
CA TYR A 640 -3.27 20.09 2.72
C TYR A 640 -2.62 20.31 4.08
N VAL A 641 -3.07 21.36 4.77
CA VAL A 641 -2.78 21.69 6.17
C VAL A 641 -4.03 22.29 6.79
N TRP A 642 -4.61 21.59 7.77
CA TRP A 642 -5.74 22.01 8.57
C TRP A 642 -5.25 22.55 9.92
N ASP A 643 -5.54 23.82 10.20
CA ASP A 643 -5.23 24.49 11.47
C ASP A 643 -6.53 24.66 12.28
N LEU A 644 -6.61 23.99 13.44
CA LEU A 644 -7.81 24.02 14.27
C LEU A 644 -7.95 25.27 15.14
N ALA A 645 -6.92 26.12 15.26
CA ALA A 645 -7.13 27.43 15.89
C ALA A 645 -7.93 28.35 14.98
N ARG A 646 -7.58 28.36 13.68
CA ARG A 646 -8.13 29.28 12.68
C ARG A 646 -8.22 28.61 11.31
N ARG A 647 -9.44 28.27 10.90
CA ARG A 647 -9.74 27.63 9.61
C ARG A 647 -9.32 28.48 8.40
N GLU A 648 -9.15 29.79 8.55
CA GLU A 648 -8.59 30.69 7.55
C GLU A 648 -7.05 30.70 7.43
N ASP A 649 -6.33 30.19 8.43
CA ASP A 649 -4.87 29.99 8.37
C ASP A 649 -4.50 28.63 7.76
N SER A 650 -5.50 27.75 7.57
CA SER A 650 -5.41 26.48 6.83
C SER A 650 -5.06 26.68 5.35
N ARG A 651 -4.43 25.69 4.73
CA ARG A 651 -3.87 25.78 3.37
C ARG A 651 -4.02 24.49 2.57
N TRP A 652 -4.00 24.59 1.25
CA TRP A 652 -4.12 23.46 0.33
C TRP A 652 -3.57 23.78 -1.07
N VAL A 653 -3.26 22.76 -1.87
CA VAL A 653 -2.93 22.91 -3.29
C VAL A 653 -3.23 21.63 -4.08
N VAL A 654 -3.57 21.76 -5.36
CA VAL A 654 -3.65 20.65 -6.33
C VAL A 654 -2.60 20.83 -7.45
N PRO A 655 -2.11 19.76 -8.10
CA PRO A 655 -1.02 19.81 -9.08
C PRO A 655 -1.27 20.64 -10.35
N LEU A 656 -2.53 21.02 -10.60
CA LEU A 656 -2.96 21.72 -11.82
C LEU A 656 -3.78 22.96 -11.45
N GLY A 657 -5.08 22.82 -11.21
CA GLY A 657 -6.00 23.90 -10.87
C GLY A 657 -7.39 23.38 -10.48
N ALA A 658 -8.30 24.29 -10.14
CA ALA A 658 -9.66 23.92 -9.71
C ALA A 658 -10.52 23.36 -10.88
N SER A 659 -10.37 23.96 -12.06
CA SER A 659 -11.15 23.67 -13.27
C SER A 659 -10.50 22.58 -14.12
N GLY A 660 -11.31 21.72 -14.73
CA GLY A 660 -10.89 20.70 -15.70
C GLY A 660 -11.22 21.07 -17.15
N VAL A 661 -11.61 22.31 -17.42
CA VAL A 661 -11.95 22.80 -18.76
C VAL A 661 -10.69 23.37 -19.43
N PRO A 662 -10.23 22.82 -20.57
CA PRO A 662 -9.04 23.33 -21.25
C PRO A 662 -9.15 24.82 -21.62
N GLY A 663 -8.11 25.59 -21.32
CA GLY A 663 -8.09 27.04 -21.57
C GLY A 663 -8.84 27.87 -20.52
N SER A 664 -9.45 27.25 -19.50
CA SER A 664 -9.84 27.94 -18.28
C SER A 664 -8.62 28.55 -17.59
N PRO A 665 -8.68 29.80 -17.07
CA PRO A 665 -7.58 30.37 -16.31
C PRO A 665 -7.25 29.54 -15.06
N HIS A 666 -8.22 28.78 -14.55
CA HIS A 666 -8.09 27.92 -13.37
C HIS A 666 -7.82 26.45 -13.73
N HIS A 667 -7.32 26.16 -14.93
CA HIS A 667 -6.92 24.80 -15.35
C HIS A 667 -5.56 24.40 -14.77
N ARG A 668 -4.58 25.32 -14.77
CA ARG A 668 -3.17 25.05 -14.39
C ARG A 668 -2.53 26.15 -13.53
N ASP A 669 -3.33 27.02 -12.92
CA ASP A 669 -2.86 28.17 -12.13
C ASP A 669 -2.19 27.82 -10.79
N GLN A 670 -2.54 26.68 -10.19
CA GLN A 670 -1.90 26.18 -8.97
C GLN A 670 -0.61 25.38 -9.23
N GLN A 671 -0.33 24.97 -10.47
CA GLN A 671 0.86 24.18 -10.80
C GLN A 671 2.18 24.83 -10.34
N PRO A 672 2.43 26.15 -10.52
CA PRO A 672 3.66 26.78 -10.04
C PRO A 672 3.81 26.71 -8.52
N LEU A 673 2.72 26.85 -7.76
CA LEU A 673 2.74 26.68 -6.30
C LEU A 673 3.06 25.24 -5.92
N TRP A 674 2.40 24.28 -6.59
CA TRP A 674 2.59 22.86 -6.31
C TRP A 674 4.02 22.38 -6.60
N VAL A 675 4.67 22.91 -7.65
CA VAL A 675 6.10 22.65 -7.95
C VAL A 675 7.01 23.28 -6.90
N ALA A 676 6.74 24.52 -6.47
CA ALA A 676 7.51 25.21 -5.43
C ALA A 676 7.31 24.63 -4.02
N GLY A 677 6.23 23.88 -3.79
CA GLY A 677 5.81 23.42 -2.46
C GLY A 677 4.89 24.37 -1.70
N ASP A 678 4.60 25.53 -2.29
CA ASP A 678 3.65 26.52 -1.77
C ASP A 678 2.22 25.97 -1.72
N LEU A 679 1.43 26.54 -0.80
CA LEU A 679 0.05 26.16 -0.56
C LEU A 679 -0.86 27.40 -0.64
N ALA A 680 -1.94 27.32 -1.41
CA ALA A 680 -2.97 28.36 -1.45
C ALA A 680 -3.72 28.44 -0.10
N PRO A 681 -4.10 29.64 0.37
CA PRO A 681 -4.84 29.81 1.63
C PRO A 681 -6.31 29.41 1.48
N VAL A 682 -6.92 28.91 2.55
CA VAL A 682 -8.36 28.60 2.60
C VAL A 682 -9.17 29.88 2.83
N VAL A 683 -10.00 30.28 1.85
CA VAL A 683 -10.84 31.48 1.97
C VAL A 683 -12.18 31.16 2.67
N THR A 684 -12.36 31.63 3.90
CA THR A 684 -13.58 31.45 4.71
C THR A 684 -14.54 32.64 4.67
N ASP A 685 -14.05 33.84 4.36
CA ASP A 685 -14.85 35.07 4.30
C ASP A 685 -15.60 35.20 2.97
N TRP A 686 -16.93 35.14 3.03
CA TRP A 686 -17.82 35.28 1.89
C TRP A 686 -17.73 36.65 1.18
N HIS A 687 -17.27 37.71 1.87
CA HIS A 687 -17.07 39.03 1.26
C HIS A 687 -15.85 39.09 0.32
N ARG A 688 -14.93 38.13 0.43
CA ARG A 688 -13.77 37.98 -0.47
C ARG A 688 -14.04 37.07 -1.68
N LEU A 689 -15.23 36.47 -1.75
CA LEU A 689 -15.60 35.52 -2.81
C LEU A 689 -16.50 36.18 -3.85
N ARG A 690 -16.27 35.87 -5.13
CA ARG A 690 -17.10 36.34 -6.25
C ARG A 690 -18.30 35.41 -6.40
N LYS A 691 -19.52 35.90 -6.09
CA LYS A 691 -20.74 35.16 -6.43
C LYS A 691 -20.85 35.01 -7.94
N GLU A 692 -21.19 33.83 -8.43
CA GLU A 692 -21.58 33.60 -9.82
C GLU A 692 -23.01 34.12 -10.06
N PRO A 693 -23.33 34.64 -11.26
CA PRO A 693 -24.69 35.05 -11.57
C PRO A 693 -25.64 33.85 -11.57
N ASP A 694 -26.79 33.98 -10.89
CA ASP A 694 -27.89 33.03 -10.97
C ASP A 694 -28.19 32.71 -12.45
N GLY A 695 -28.02 31.45 -12.86
CA GLY A 695 -28.35 31.00 -14.21
C GLY A 695 -29.83 31.23 -14.56
N PRO A 696 -30.20 31.27 -15.86
CA PRO A 696 -31.55 31.60 -16.28
C PRO A 696 -32.59 30.65 -15.68
N ARG A 697 -33.29 31.13 -14.65
CA ARG A 697 -34.29 30.36 -13.88
C ARG A 697 -35.36 29.85 -14.84
N ARG A 698 -35.56 28.52 -14.90
CA ARG A 698 -36.61 27.91 -15.73
C ARG A 698 -37.99 28.34 -15.25
N GLY A 699 -38.57 29.33 -15.93
CA GLY A 699 -39.92 29.81 -15.66
C GLY A 699 -40.97 28.70 -15.83
N THR A 700 -41.91 28.64 -14.90
CA THR A 700 -42.99 27.64 -14.92
C THR A 700 -44.00 27.95 -16.01
N GLY A 701 -43.88 27.27 -17.14
CA GLY A 701 -44.97 27.07 -18.09
C GLY A 701 -45.14 28.16 -19.16
N GLU A 702 -44.51 27.96 -20.31
CA GLU A 702 -45.21 27.92 -21.60
C GLU A 702 -44.37 27.16 -22.63
N ARG A 703 -44.99 26.50 -23.62
CA ARG A 703 -44.27 25.78 -24.68
C ARG A 703 -44.08 26.71 -25.89
N PRO A 704 -42.85 26.98 -26.35
CA PRO A 704 -42.64 27.61 -27.65
C PRO A 704 -43.26 26.76 -28.76
N ALA A 705 -43.97 27.40 -29.69
CA ALA A 705 -44.59 26.72 -30.83
C ALA A 705 -43.53 26.19 -31.81
N ARG A 706 -43.82 25.08 -32.50
CA ARG A 706 -42.98 24.56 -33.58
C ARG A 706 -42.93 25.55 -34.75
N ALA A 707 -41.78 26.19 -34.96
CA ALA A 707 -41.48 26.87 -36.22
C ALA A 707 -40.95 25.87 -37.25
N THR A 708 -41.69 25.65 -38.34
CA THR A 708 -41.24 24.87 -39.50
C THR A 708 -40.44 25.74 -40.47
N CYS A 709 -39.33 25.22 -41.00
CA CYS A 709 -38.70 25.74 -42.23
C CYS A 709 -38.50 24.61 -43.25
N ALA A 710 -38.48 24.96 -44.54
CA ALA A 710 -38.64 24.04 -45.66
C ALA A 710 -37.47 24.10 -46.66
N HIS A 711 -37.45 23.15 -47.61
CA HIS A 711 -36.41 23.03 -48.63
C HIS A 711 -36.35 24.20 -49.64
N VAL A 712 -35.13 24.72 -49.84
CA VAL A 712 -34.56 25.21 -51.12
C VAL A 712 -33.06 24.84 -51.07
N GLY A 713 -32.37 24.39 -52.12
CA GLY A 713 -32.74 24.11 -53.51
C GLY A 713 -31.56 23.41 -54.23
N ARG A 714 -31.30 23.72 -55.51
CA ARG A 714 -30.05 23.41 -56.22
C ARG A 714 -29.71 24.52 -57.23
N GLY A 715 -28.42 24.68 -57.53
CA GLY A 715 -27.83 25.52 -58.59
C GLY A 715 -26.39 25.05 -58.85
N ALA A 716 -25.83 25.30 -60.04
CA ALA A 716 -24.61 24.62 -60.51
C ALA A 716 -23.57 25.56 -61.16
N ASP A 717 -22.36 25.02 -61.34
CA ASP A 717 -21.27 25.36 -62.26
C ASP A 717 -20.70 26.80 -62.27
N ASP A 718 -19.39 26.95 -62.00
CA ASP A 718 -18.40 27.01 -63.09
C ASP A 718 -16.91 26.90 -62.65
N ARG A 719 -16.02 26.66 -63.62
CA ARG A 719 -14.52 26.73 -63.60
C ARG A 719 -14.07 27.24 -65.00
N PRO A 720 -12.85 27.77 -65.27
CA PRO A 720 -11.56 27.46 -64.61
C PRO A 720 -10.54 28.63 -64.50
N GLY A 721 -9.29 28.31 -64.11
CA GLY A 721 -8.11 29.18 -64.26
C GLY A 721 -6.84 28.49 -63.75
N HIS A 722 -5.72 28.55 -64.50
CA HIS A 722 -4.46 27.86 -64.18
C HIS A 722 -3.31 28.85 -63.92
N ASP A 723 -2.53 28.56 -62.86
CA ASP A 723 -1.06 28.48 -62.79
C ASP A 723 -0.18 29.40 -63.67
N THR A 724 0.78 30.11 -63.05
CA THR A 724 2.14 30.30 -63.61
C THR A 724 3.12 30.95 -62.60
N GLY A 725 4.40 30.53 -62.65
CA GLY A 725 5.56 31.37 -62.26
C GLY A 725 6.33 30.94 -60.99
N ALA A 726 7.59 30.53 -61.15
CA ALA A 726 8.47 30.07 -60.06
C ALA A 726 9.85 30.75 -60.08
N GLN A 727 10.45 30.95 -58.88
CA GLN A 727 11.89 31.09 -58.56
C GLN A 727 12.71 32.20 -59.32
N ALA A 728 13.88 32.69 -58.89
CA ALA A 728 14.90 32.19 -57.95
C ALA A 728 15.73 33.35 -57.32
N GLY A 729 16.70 33.03 -56.45
CA GLY A 729 17.70 33.97 -55.91
C GLY A 729 17.99 33.76 -54.41
N HIS A 730 18.67 32.68 -53.99
CA HIS A 730 20.13 32.45 -53.93
C HIS A 730 20.89 33.11 -52.75
N ASP A 731 21.50 32.24 -51.94
CA ASP A 731 22.86 32.30 -51.34
C ASP A 731 23.23 33.44 -50.36
N THR A 732 24.12 33.27 -49.37
CA THR A 732 24.93 32.14 -48.81
C THR A 732 25.21 32.45 -47.32
N ASP A 733 25.82 31.63 -46.43
CA ASP A 733 26.51 30.32 -46.42
C ASP A 733 25.95 29.47 -45.22
N ALA A 734 26.08 28.16 -45.04
CA ALA A 734 27.01 27.09 -45.47
C ALA A 734 28.33 26.96 -44.64
N TYR A 735 28.97 25.79 -44.45
CA TYR A 735 28.49 24.41 -44.18
C TYR A 735 29.71 23.50 -43.85
N ALA A 736 29.58 22.53 -42.93
CA ALA A 736 30.25 21.20 -42.91
C ALA A 736 29.96 20.49 -41.55
N GLY A 737 29.70 19.18 -41.43
CA GLY A 737 29.83 18.04 -42.35
C GLY A 737 31.02 17.13 -41.94
N ARG A 738 30.98 15.79 -41.95
CA ARG A 738 30.03 14.74 -42.40
C ARG A 738 30.17 13.52 -41.45
N ASP A 739 29.16 12.73 -41.09
CA ASP A 739 28.32 11.80 -41.88
C ASP A 739 29.07 10.59 -42.51
N THR A 740 28.89 9.39 -41.92
CA THR A 740 28.42 8.11 -42.55
C THR A 740 28.71 6.89 -41.64
N GLY A 741 27.86 5.85 -41.64
CA GLY A 741 28.16 4.57 -40.97
C GLY A 741 26.95 3.72 -40.51
N ASP A 742 26.37 2.94 -41.44
CA ASP A 742 25.57 1.71 -41.30
C ASP A 742 24.47 1.53 -40.22
N ARG A 743 23.29 1.10 -40.70
CA ARG A 743 22.23 0.44 -39.89
C ARG A 743 22.49 -1.06 -39.82
N PRO A 744 22.15 -1.71 -38.70
CA PRO A 744 21.15 -2.78 -38.80
C PRO A 744 20.13 -2.79 -37.64
N GLY A 745 18.99 -3.45 -37.85
CA GLY A 745 18.06 -3.82 -36.78
C GLY A 745 17.05 -2.75 -36.34
N HIS A 746 15.93 -2.63 -37.06
CA HIS A 746 14.69 -2.20 -36.42
C HIS A 746 14.14 -3.38 -35.62
N ASP A 747 14.44 -3.44 -34.33
CA ASP A 747 13.78 -4.37 -33.41
C ASP A 747 12.65 -3.63 -32.67
N THR A 748 11.40 -3.90 -33.07
CA THR A 748 10.21 -3.19 -32.57
C THR A 748 9.78 -3.78 -31.22
N GLY A 749 10.54 -3.46 -30.17
CA GLY A 749 10.58 -4.24 -28.93
C GLY A 749 10.27 -3.53 -27.60
N ALA A 750 9.60 -2.36 -27.58
CA ALA A 750 9.00 -1.81 -26.36
C ALA A 750 8.00 -0.66 -26.67
N GLN A 751 6.70 -0.92 -26.57
CA GLN A 751 5.69 0.16 -26.47
C GLN A 751 5.46 0.53 -25.00
N ALA A 752 5.14 1.80 -24.73
CA ALA A 752 4.72 2.22 -23.40
C ALA A 752 3.43 1.48 -23.01
N GLY A 753 3.48 0.70 -21.93
CA GLY A 753 2.38 -0.16 -21.53
C GLY A 753 1.29 0.63 -20.81
N TYR A 754 0.10 0.71 -21.42
CA TYR A 754 -1.12 1.07 -20.70
C TYR A 754 -1.39 0.07 -19.58
N ASP A 755 -1.65 0.59 -18.39
CA ASP A 755 -2.50 -0.06 -17.40
C ASP A 755 -3.08 0.98 -16.43
N THR A 756 -3.76 0.49 -15.41
CA THR A 756 -4.88 1.14 -14.74
C THR A 756 -4.58 1.40 -13.26
N GLY A 757 -5.52 2.04 -12.58
CA GLY A 757 -5.28 2.66 -11.28
C GLY A 757 -5.06 1.69 -10.12
N VAL A 758 -3.79 1.36 -9.85
CA VAL A 758 -3.22 0.98 -8.53
C VAL A 758 -3.17 -0.52 -8.19
N HIS A 759 -2.31 -0.94 -7.22
CA HIS A 759 -2.47 -2.09 -6.28
C HIS A 759 -1.22 -2.38 -5.40
N ALA A 760 -1.35 -2.58 -4.06
CA ALA A 760 -0.64 -3.53 -3.14
C ALA A 760 -1.00 -3.31 -1.62
N GLY A 761 -0.54 -4.19 -0.69
CA GLY A 761 -0.82 -4.13 0.77
C GLY A 761 -0.33 -5.33 1.63
N ARG A 762 0.09 -5.35 2.93
CA ARG A 762 -0.01 -4.56 4.20
C ARG A 762 1.07 -5.01 5.28
N ASP A 763 0.69 -5.06 6.57
CA ASP A 763 1.12 -5.75 7.83
C ASP A 763 2.42 -5.63 8.70
N THR A 764 2.22 -5.63 10.04
CA THR A 764 3.00 -6.03 11.28
C THR A 764 4.11 -5.14 11.93
N GLY A 765 3.97 -4.53 13.14
CA GLY A 765 2.80 -4.35 14.05
C GLY A 765 2.99 -3.67 15.44
N ASP A 766 1.95 -3.84 16.28
CA ASP A 766 1.64 -3.41 17.69
C ASP A 766 2.65 -3.86 18.80
N ARG A 767 2.66 -3.47 20.11
CA ARG A 767 1.93 -2.51 21.02
C ARG A 767 2.65 -2.27 22.39
N PRO A 768 2.17 -1.36 23.29
CA PRO A 768 2.76 -1.03 24.61
C PRO A 768 1.82 -1.19 25.86
N GLY A 769 2.35 -0.91 27.08
CA GLY A 769 1.62 -0.69 28.36
C GLY A 769 1.93 -1.72 29.48
N HIS A 770 1.66 -1.52 30.78
CA HIS A 770 1.23 -0.39 31.67
C HIS A 770 1.21 -0.95 33.16
N ASP A 771 1.09 -0.26 34.31
CA ASP A 771 0.99 1.16 34.77
C ASP A 771 1.32 1.30 36.31
N THR A 772 1.16 2.49 36.91
CA THR A 772 1.02 2.85 38.36
C THR A 772 2.26 2.99 39.29
N GLY A 773 2.17 3.92 40.28
CA GLY A 773 2.98 3.87 41.54
C GLY A 773 3.57 5.20 42.10
N ASP A 774 2.79 5.93 42.91
CA ASP A 774 3.09 6.99 43.91
C ASP A 774 4.45 7.77 44.06
N ARG A 775 4.34 8.97 44.66
CA ARG A 775 5.44 9.83 45.20
C ARG A 775 5.65 9.54 46.71
N PRO A 776 6.78 9.89 47.39
CA PRO A 776 7.71 11.00 47.09
C PRO A 776 9.22 10.76 47.35
N GLY A 777 10.08 11.71 46.94
CA GLY A 777 11.50 11.75 47.33
C GLY A 777 12.30 12.85 46.63
N SER A 778 13.44 13.27 47.20
CA SER A 778 14.29 14.34 46.67
C SER A 778 15.79 14.02 46.75
N SER A 779 16.54 14.20 45.66
CA SER A 779 17.86 14.87 45.67
C SER A 779 18.55 14.91 44.28
N THR A 780 19.24 16.02 44.03
CA THR A 780 20.47 16.21 43.22
C THR A 780 20.78 15.33 42.00
N ASP A 781 20.67 15.94 40.82
CA ASP A 781 21.75 16.19 39.85
C ASP A 781 22.89 15.13 39.68
N GLU A 782 22.86 14.38 38.58
CA GLU A 782 24.05 13.97 37.81
C GLU A 782 23.66 13.53 36.37
N ARG A 783 24.59 13.63 35.40
CA ARG A 783 24.34 13.23 33.99
C ARG A 783 25.00 11.88 33.68
N PRO A 784 24.29 10.88 33.12
CA PRO A 784 24.91 9.60 32.77
C PRO A 784 25.78 9.70 31.50
N THR A 785 27.07 9.41 31.64
CA THR A 785 28.00 9.18 30.52
C THR A 785 27.77 7.82 29.86
N ARG A 786 28.09 7.68 28.56
CA ARG A 786 28.10 6.38 27.86
C ARG A 786 28.88 5.31 28.66
N ARG A 787 28.28 4.14 28.91
CA ARG A 787 29.01 2.94 29.36
C ARG A 787 29.68 2.21 28.17
N PRO A 788 30.74 1.42 28.40
CA PRO A 788 31.43 0.66 27.34
C PRO A 788 30.69 -0.63 26.93
N MET A 789 31.23 -1.30 25.91
CA MET A 789 30.88 -2.67 25.54
C MET A 789 31.19 -3.68 26.67
N SER A 790 30.54 -4.85 26.64
CA SER A 790 30.73 -5.93 27.61
C SER A 790 32.14 -6.51 27.60
N ASP A 791 32.61 -6.95 28.78
CA ASP A 791 33.88 -7.66 28.95
C ASP A 791 33.85 -9.04 28.24
N PRO A 792 34.74 -9.31 27.26
CA PRO A 792 34.77 -10.59 26.55
C PRO A 792 35.18 -11.79 27.43
N TYR A 793 35.60 -11.59 28.68
CA TYR A 793 35.93 -12.67 29.61
C TYR A 793 34.79 -13.03 30.57
N ALA A 794 33.67 -12.31 30.56
CA ALA A 794 32.60 -12.41 31.58
C ALA A 794 32.03 -13.82 31.80
N TYR A 795 31.95 -14.66 30.76
CA TYR A 795 31.41 -16.03 30.84
C TYR A 795 32.48 -17.13 30.89
N ALA A 796 33.76 -16.78 30.72
CA ALA A 796 34.86 -17.76 30.65
C ALA A 796 35.14 -18.45 32.00
N THR A 797 34.88 -17.74 33.12
CA THR A 797 35.10 -18.24 34.49
C THR A 797 33.92 -18.99 35.09
N ARG A 798 32.73 -18.95 34.45
CA ARG A 798 31.54 -19.66 34.93
C ARG A 798 31.64 -21.16 34.62
N THR A 799 31.36 -21.98 35.63
CA THR A 799 31.29 -23.45 35.53
C THR A 799 30.11 -23.85 34.66
N ALA A 800 30.36 -24.68 33.65
CA ALA A 800 29.32 -25.25 32.79
C ALA A 800 28.77 -26.56 33.40
N VAL A 801 27.48 -26.81 33.21
CA VAL A 801 26.86 -28.13 33.49
C VAL A 801 27.05 -29.11 32.33
N HIS A 802 27.34 -28.59 31.12
CA HIS A 802 27.72 -29.38 29.95
C HIS A 802 28.66 -28.58 29.06
N GLU A 803 29.71 -29.21 28.54
CA GLU A 803 30.62 -28.61 27.57
C GLU A 803 31.01 -29.65 26.51
N GLN A 804 30.81 -29.31 25.24
CA GLN A 804 30.97 -30.25 24.12
C GLN A 804 31.52 -29.57 22.88
N LEU A 805 32.64 -30.09 22.36
CA LEU A 805 33.18 -29.71 21.07
C LEU A 805 32.41 -30.43 19.96
N VAL A 806 31.59 -29.69 19.20
CA VAL A 806 30.83 -30.23 18.06
C VAL A 806 31.64 -30.04 16.78
N GLY A 807 31.95 -31.16 16.10
CA GLY A 807 32.79 -31.18 14.90
C GLY A 807 32.28 -30.25 13.79
N GLY A 808 33.13 -29.32 13.35
CA GLY A 808 32.80 -28.31 12.34
C GLY A 808 31.88 -27.17 12.81
N PHE A 809 31.43 -27.17 14.07
CA PHE A 809 30.52 -26.16 14.62
C PHE A 809 31.19 -25.25 15.66
N GLY A 810 31.92 -25.81 16.62
CA GLY A 810 32.59 -25.09 17.72
C GLY A 810 32.40 -25.78 19.08
N SER A 811 32.91 -25.18 20.15
CA SER A 811 32.57 -25.56 21.53
C SER A 811 31.19 -24.99 21.89
N VAL A 812 30.33 -25.81 22.48
CA VAL A 812 29.05 -25.41 23.06
C VAL A 812 29.13 -25.62 24.58
N ARG A 813 28.84 -24.58 25.35
CA ARG A 813 28.83 -24.61 26.82
C ARG A 813 27.43 -24.28 27.33
N VAL A 814 26.90 -25.09 28.24
CA VAL A 814 25.63 -24.83 28.92
C VAL A 814 25.94 -24.38 30.35
N LEU A 815 25.65 -23.12 30.66
CA LEU A 815 25.83 -22.55 32.00
C LEU A 815 24.49 -22.53 32.75
N PRO A 816 24.45 -22.79 34.06
CA PRO A 816 23.33 -22.34 34.91
C PRO A 816 23.11 -20.84 34.72
N LEU A 817 21.85 -20.42 34.58
CA LEU A 817 21.51 -19.01 34.42
C LEU A 817 21.85 -18.23 35.69
N ASP A 818 22.56 -17.11 35.55
CA ASP A 818 22.73 -16.13 36.61
C ASP A 818 21.61 -15.11 36.46
N VAL A 819 20.56 -15.26 37.27
CA VAL A 819 19.33 -14.49 37.16
C VAL A 819 19.59 -12.97 37.23
N THR A 820 20.63 -12.52 37.94
CA THR A 820 20.93 -11.08 38.07
C THR A 820 21.92 -10.60 37.01
N ALA A 821 22.96 -11.37 36.68
CA ALA A 821 23.94 -10.96 35.68
C ALA A 821 23.44 -11.10 34.24
N ASP A 822 22.60 -12.09 33.96
CA ASP A 822 22.11 -12.41 32.61
C ASP A 822 20.79 -11.68 32.27
N ALA A 823 20.06 -11.14 33.26
CA ALA A 823 18.76 -10.49 33.05
C ALA A 823 18.73 -9.42 31.94
N PRO A 824 19.70 -8.47 31.85
CA PRO A 824 19.68 -7.46 30.78
C PRO A 824 19.87 -8.07 29.39
N LEU A 825 20.56 -9.21 29.27
CA LEU A 825 20.70 -9.96 28.03
C LEU A 825 19.41 -10.71 27.69
N LEU A 826 18.83 -11.40 28.67
CA LEU A 826 17.57 -12.13 28.48
C LEU A 826 16.42 -11.20 28.11
N HIS A 827 16.28 -10.04 28.76
CA HIS A 827 15.25 -9.05 28.44
C HIS A 827 15.27 -8.68 26.95
N ARG A 828 16.45 -8.30 26.42
CA ARG A 828 16.63 -8.02 24.98
C ARG A 828 16.30 -9.20 24.07
N TRP A 829 16.47 -10.44 24.54
CA TRP A 829 16.17 -11.64 23.76
C TRP A 829 14.69 -12.01 23.75
N VAL A 830 13.99 -11.87 24.88
CA VAL A 830 12.59 -12.30 25.09
C VAL A 830 11.57 -11.23 24.73
N SER A 831 11.91 -9.94 24.86
CA SER A 831 10.99 -8.84 24.56
C SER A 831 10.89 -8.49 23.06
N GLY A 832 11.81 -9.01 22.22
CA GLY A 832 11.81 -8.77 20.77
C GLY A 832 10.71 -9.56 20.04
N GLU A 833 10.13 -8.98 18.98
CA GLU A 833 8.99 -9.53 18.20
C GLU A 833 9.16 -11.01 17.79
N ARG A 834 10.36 -11.38 17.36
CA ARG A 834 10.76 -12.76 17.01
C ARG A 834 10.50 -13.81 18.12
N ALA A 835 10.33 -13.38 19.36
CA ALA A 835 10.13 -14.19 20.56
C ALA A 835 8.67 -14.19 21.05
N VAL A 836 7.70 -13.71 20.25
CA VAL A 836 6.26 -13.68 20.61
C VAL A 836 5.72 -15.00 21.20
N PHE A 837 6.17 -16.14 20.68
CA PHE A 837 5.79 -17.48 21.17
C PHE A 837 6.45 -17.91 22.49
N TRP A 838 7.36 -17.10 23.04
CA TRP A 838 7.96 -17.25 24.37
C TRP A 838 7.11 -16.59 25.47
N GLY A 839 6.12 -15.75 25.11
CA GLY A 839 5.14 -15.21 26.05
C GLY A 839 5.64 -14.12 27.00
N MET A 840 6.80 -13.50 26.74
CA MET A 840 7.42 -12.49 27.61
C MET A 840 7.52 -11.08 26.98
N ASN A 841 6.88 -10.86 25.83
CA ASN A 841 6.85 -9.54 25.19
C ASN A 841 6.01 -8.55 26.01
N GLY A 842 6.47 -7.30 26.08
CA GLY A 842 5.88 -6.26 26.93
C GLY A 842 6.38 -6.25 28.39
N LEU A 843 6.99 -7.33 28.87
CA LEU A 843 7.56 -7.37 30.22
C LEU A 843 8.80 -6.46 30.36
N THR A 844 8.97 -5.89 31.55
CA THR A 844 10.17 -5.13 31.95
C THR A 844 11.34 -6.05 32.31
N GLU A 845 12.56 -5.50 32.36
CA GLU A 845 13.76 -6.24 32.80
C GLU A 845 13.60 -6.79 34.22
N GLN A 846 12.95 -6.02 35.11
CA GLN A 846 12.61 -6.47 36.46
C GLN A 846 11.66 -7.67 36.46
N GLN A 847 10.55 -7.63 35.73
CA GLN A 847 9.59 -8.75 35.66
C GLN A 847 10.23 -10.01 35.04
N VAL A 848 11.10 -9.85 34.04
CA VAL A 848 11.89 -10.97 33.50
C VAL A 848 12.83 -11.54 34.56
N THR A 849 13.49 -10.68 35.35
CA THR A 849 14.34 -11.10 36.48
C THR A 849 13.55 -11.86 37.54
N GLU A 850 12.36 -11.37 37.90
CA GLU A 850 11.47 -11.98 38.91
C GLU A 850 10.97 -13.36 38.48
N ILE A 851 10.61 -13.54 37.20
CA ILE A 851 10.19 -14.85 36.67
C ILE A 851 11.35 -15.85 36.70
N TYR A 852 12.56 -15.47 36.30
CA TYR A 852 13.72 -16.37 36.39
C TYR A 852 14.21 -16.59 37.83
N ALA A 853 14.00 -15.63 38.73
CA ALA A 853 14.25 -15.81 40.16
C ALA A 853 13.28 -16.84 40.76
N HIS A 854 11.99 -16.77 40.42
CA HIS A 854 11.00 -17.76 40.83
C HIS A 854 11.32 -19.15 40.25
N MET A 855 11.63 -19.23 38.95
CA MET A 855 12.02 -20.51 38.31
C MET A 855 13.25 -21.13 38.98
N ALA A 856 14.23 -20.33 39.40
CA ALA A 856 15.41 -20.81 40.14
C ALA A 856 15.11 -21.33 41.56
N THR A 857 13.87 -21.21 42.06
CA THR A 857 13.41 -21.87 43.30
C THR A 857 12.74 -23.23 43.07
N LEU A 858 12.56 -23.66 41.83
CA LEU A 858 11.85 -24.90 41.47
C LEU A 858 12.84 -26.05 41.25
N ASP A 859 12.67 -27.15 41.99
CA ASP A 859 13.39 -28.42 41.76
C ASP A 859 13.04 -29.08 40.41
N THR A 860 11.98 -28.61 39.73
CA THR A 860 11.41 -29.24 38.53
C THR A 860 11.59 -28.45 37.24
N HIS A 861 12.11 -27.22 37.30
CA HIS A 861 12.28 -26.32 36.16
C HIS A 861 13.65 -25.63 36.24
N HIS A 862 14.42 -25.64 35.16
CA HIS A 862 15.78 -25.09 35.15
C HIS A 862 16.03 -24.28 33.89
N ALA A 863 16.64 -23.09 34.05
CA ALA A 863 17.06 -22.23 32.95
C ALA A 863 18.59 -22.18 32.82
N TYR A 864 19.06 -22.13 31.58
CA TYR A 864 20.48 -22.17 31.24
C TYR A 864 20.82 -21.12 30.16
N LEU A 865 21.97 -20.47 30.31
CA LEU A 865 22.57 -19.67 29.25
C LEU A 865 23.51 -20.56 28.42
N VAL A 866 23.24 -20.67 27.12
CA VAL A 866 24.03 -21.48 26.19
C VAL A 866 25.01 -20.60 25.43
N LEU A 867 26.28 -20.93 25.51
CA LEU A 867 27.37 -20.27 24.80
C LEU A 867 27.84 -21.11 23.60
N LYS A 868 28.37 -20.44 22.58
CA LYS A 868 29.09 -21.05 21.45
C LYS A 868 30.40 -20.31 21.24
N ASP A 869 31.52 -21.03 21.36
CA ASP A 869 32.90 -20.48 21.37
C ASP A 869 33.10 -19.29 22.34
N GLY A 870 32.34 -19.27 23.45
CA GLY A 870 32.38 -18.22 24.48
C GLY A 870 31.22 -17.22 24.42
N GLU A 871 30.62 -17.00 23.24
CA GLU A 871 29.55 -16.02 23.04
C GLU A 871 28.16 -16.58 23.41
N PRO A 872 27.29 -15.83 24.11
CA PRO A 872 25.91 -16.25 24.38
C PRO A 872 25.07 -16.36 23.10
N VAL A 873 24.48 -17.54 22.85
CA VAL A 873 23.73 -17.83 21.61
C VAL A 873 22.33 -18.43 21.81
N ALA A 874 21.96 -18.88 23.00
CA ALA A 874 20.59 -19.26 23.31
C ALA A 874 20.28 -19.22 24.81
N LEU A 875 19.01 -19.04 25.13
CA LEU A 875 18.39 -19.36 26.40
C LEU A 875 17.71 -20.74 26.26
N PHE A 876 18.03 -21.65 27.16
CA PHE A 876 17.54 -23.02 27.14
C PHE A 876 16.86 -23.33 28.48
N GLN A 877 15.68 -23.94 28.44
CA GLN A 877 14.96 -24.38 29.63
C GLN A 877 14.69 -25.88 29.55
N THR A 878 14.78 -26.56 30.69
CA THR A 878 14.34 -27.94 30.87
C THR A 878 13.35 -28.02 32.02
N TYR A 879 12.32 -28.87 31.90
CA TYR A 879 11.34 -29.07 32.96
C TYR A 879 10.86 -30.51 33.05
N GLU A 880 10.36 -30.93 34.21
CA GLU A 880 9.70 -32.22 34.40
C GLU A 880 8.25 -32.16 33.87
N PRO A 881 7.85 -32.89 32.81
CA PRO A 881 6.52 -32.72 32.22
C PRO A 881 5.37 -33.10 33.16
N GLY A 882 5.61 -33.98 34.14
CA GLY A 882 4.64 -34.31 35.20
C GLY A 882 4.49 -33.22 36.28
N ALA A 883 5.22 -32.11 36.17
CA ALA A 883 5.13 -30.93 37.04
C ALA A 883 4.85 -29.64 36.25
N ASP A 884 4.49 -29.75 34.97
CA ASP A 884 4.01 -28.67 34.10
C ASP A 884 2.64 -29.05 33.51
N ARG A 885 1.88 -28.04 33.06
CA ARG A 885 0.55 -28.22 32.44
C ARG A 885 0.54 -29.11 31.19
N VAL A 886 1.67 -29.31 30.50
CA VAL A 886 1.75 -30.26 29.39
C VAL A 886 1.49 -31.71 29.82
N GLY A 887 1.77 -32.06 31.09
CA GLY A 887 1.54 -33.40 31.64
C GLY A 887 0.06 -33.80 31.75
N GLU A 888 -0.86 -32.84 31.67
CA GLU A 888 -2.30 -33.10 31.56
C GLU A 888 -2.72 -33.47 30.12
N CYS A 889 -1.89 -33.13 29.12
CA CYS A 889 -2.22 -33.24 27.71
C CYS A 889 -1.72 -34.54 27.04
N TYR A 890 -0.81 -35.27 27.66
CA TYR A 890 -0.31 -36.56 27.15
C TYR A 890 0.17 -37.46 28.31
N PRO A 891 0.22 -38.81 28.13
CA PRO A 891 0.74 -39.70 29.17
C PRO A 891 2.26 -39.57 29.31
N VAL A 892 2.69 -38.86 30.36
CA VAL A 892 4.11 -38.69 30.73
C VAL A 892 4.74 -40.04 31.07
N GLU A 893 5.90 -40.35 30.48
CA GLU A 893 6.64 -41.59 30.74
C GLU A 893 7.86 -41.39 31.66
N PRO A 894 8.25 -42.40 32.47
CA PRO A 894 9.44 -42.32 33.31
C PRO A 894 10.74 -42.14 32.50
N GLY A 895 11.32 -40.93 32.57
CA GLY A 895 12.49 -40.52 31.78
C GLY A 895 12.17 -39.52 30.66
N ASP A 896 10.92 -39.05 30.55
CA ASP A 896 10.59 -37.83 29.81
C ASP A 896 11.31 -36.60 30.39
N ILE A 897 11.45 -35.57 29.56
CA ILE A 897 11.88 -34.22 29.96
C ILE A 897 11.36 -33.20 28.94
N GLY A 898 10.75 -32.12 29.43
CA GLY A 898 10.27 -31.01 28.62
C GLY A 898 11.40 -30.03 28.30
N VAL A 899 11.37 -29.42 27.11
CA VAL A 899 12.43 -28.51 26.64
C VAL A 899 11.86 -27.29 25.91
N HIS A 900 12.30 -26.09 26.31
CA HIS A 900 12.10 -24.86 25.54
C HIS A 900 13.46 -24.26 25.13
N LEU A 901 13.54 -23.73 23.90
CA LEU A 901 14.78 -23.16 23.34
C LEU A 901 14.49 -21.83 22.62
N LEU A 902 15.00 -20.73 23.18
CA LEU A 902 15.03 -19.42 22.54
C LEU A 902 16.45 -19.13 22.07
N LEU A 903 16.66 -19.12 20.75
CA LEU A 903 17.92 -18.69 20.17
C LEU A 903 18.14 -17.19 20.40
N ALA A 904 19.39 -16.74 20.45
CA ALA A 904 19.75 -15.33 20.35
C ALA A 904 19.27 -14.71 19.02
N PRO A 905 19.20 -13.38 18.90
CA PRO A 905 19.10 -12.71 17.61
C PRO A 905 20.24 -13.17 16.69
N ALA A 906 19.98 -13.22 15.38
CA ALA A 906 21.06 -13.47 14.43
C ALA A 906 21.83 -12.16 14.22
N GLU A 907 23.14 -12.18 14.48
CA GLU A 907 24.05 -11.10 14.09
C GLU A 907 23.98 -10.84 12.58
N PRO A 908 24.29 -9.62 12.09
CA PRO A 908 24.15 -9.25 10.67
C PRO A 908 24.81 -10.23 9.68
N ASP A 909 25.97 -10.80 10.04
CA ASP A 909 26.71 -11.76 9.19
C ASP A 909 26.07 -13.17 9.13
N GLY A 910 24.96 -13.38 9.84
CA GLY A 910 23.83 -14.16 9.35
C GLY A 910 23.77 -15.68 9.61
N ALA A 911 22.59 -16.23 9.36
CA ALA A 911 22.19 -17.60 9.69
C ALA A 911 22.96 -18.70 8.92
N ARG A 912 24.09 -19.15 9.46
CA ARG A 912 24.96 -20.18 8.87
C ARG A 912 24.19 -21.50 8.67
N ALA A 913 24.38 -22.15 7.52
CA ALA A 913 23.70 -23.41 7.22
C ALA A 913 24.07 -24.48 8.25
N GLY A 914 23.09 -25.27 8.71
CA GLY A 914 23.29 -26.28 9.76
C GLY A 914 23.48 -25.74 11.19
N TRP A 915 23.56 -24.42 11.41
CA TRP A 915 23.91 -23.84 12.73
C TRP A 915 22.99 -24.32 13.86
N THR A 916 21.66 -24.27 13.66
CA THR A 916 20.70 -24.74 14.67
C THR A 916 20.74 -26.26 14.87
N ALA A 917 21.20 -27.02 13.86
CA ALA A 917 21.40 -28.47 14.01
C ALA A 917 22.65 -28.78 14.86
N GLY A 918 23.75 -28.04 14.66
CA GLY A 918 24.95 -28.15 15.50
C GLY A 918 24.68 -27.80 16.96
N LEU A 919 23.89 -26.75 17.21
CA LEU A 919 23.47 -26.37 18.56
C LEU A 919 22.52 -27.41 19.20
N LEU A 920 21.50 -27.86 18.45
CA LEU A 920 20.58 -28.89 18.95
C LEU A 920 21.28 -30.21 19.21
N ALA A 921 22.26 -30.63 18.40
CA ALA A 921 23.03 -31.84 18.66
C ALA A 921 23.74 -31.80 20.04
N ALA A 922 24.28 -30.63 20.44
CA ALA A 922 24.87 -30.46 21.76
C ALA A 922 23.83 -30.47 22.89
N LEU A 923 22.67 -29.82 22.70
CA LEU A 923 21.61 -29.76 23.70
C LEU A 923 20.88 -31.11 23.88
N THR A 924 20.65 -31.85 22.79
CA THR A 924 20.18 -33.24 22.81
C THR A 924 21.19 -34.16 23.50
N SER A 925 22.50 -33.94 23.31
CA SER A 925 23.54 -34.66 24.06
C SER A 925 23.51 -34.33 25.56
N PHE A 926 23.40 -33.05 25.93
CA PHE A 926 23.24 -32.64 27.33
C PHE A 926 22.02 -33.32 27.99
N VAL A 927 20.86 -33.23 27.34
CA VAL A 927 19.60 -33.72 27.93
C VAL A 927 19.50 -35.24 27.95
N LEU A 928 19.73 -35.91 26.82
CA LEU A 928 19.55 -37.35 26.72
C LEU A 928 20.77 -38.15 27.18
N LEU A 929 21.99 -37.59 27.21
CA LEU A 929 23.17 -38.31 27.73
C LEU A 929 23.61 -37.74 29.09
N GLY A 930 23.76 -36.42 29.22
CA GLY A 930 24.23 -35.77 30.46
C GLY A 930 23.23 -35.85 31.63
N LEU A 931 21.93 -35.68 31.37
CA LEU A 931 20.86 -35.76 32.37
C LEU A 931 20.17 -37.16 32.43
N ASP A 932 20.76 -38.16 31.75
CA ASP A 932 20.27 -39.55 31.60
C ASP A 932 18.79 -39.71 31.20
N ARG A 933 18.26 -38.78 30.38
CA ARG A 933 16.86 -38.81 29.94
C ARG A 933 16.64 -39.73 28.74
N ARG A 934 15.41 -40.24 28.61
CA ARG A 934 15.01 -41.22 27.59
C ARG A 934 14.31 -40.57 26.41
N ARG A 935 13.51 -39.52 26.65
CA ARG A 935 12.73 -38.85 25.61
C ARG A 935 12.60 -37.36 25.90
N VAL A 936 12.92 -36.54 24.91
CA VAL A 936 12.64 -35.10 24.94
C VAL A 936 11.21 -34.86 24.44
N VAL A 937 10.50 -33.99 25.12
CA VAL A 937 9.17 -33.51 24.77
C VAL A 937 9.26 -32.01 24.47
N VAL A 938 8.64 -31.58 23.38
CA VAL A 938 8.48 -30.16 23.05
C VAL A 938 7.03 -29.87 22.67
N ASP A 939 6.57 -28.68 23.02
CA ASP A 939 5.19 -28.19 22.93
C ASP A 939 5.06 -26.87 22.14
N PRO A 940 5.74 -26.69 20.97
CA PRO A 940 5.65 -25.46 20.20
C PRO A 940 4.20 -25.07 19.89
N ASP A 941 3.92 -23.77 19.96
CA ASP A 941 2.63 -23.21 19.56
C ASP A 941 2.29 -23.60 18.11
N VAL A 942 1.03 -24.01 17.86
CA VAL A 942 0.59 -24.46 16.52
C VAL A 942 0.71 -23.38 15.44
N ALA A 943 0.70 -22.10 15.80
CA ALA A 943 0.93 -20.99 14.86
C ALA A 943 2.42 -20.72 14.59
N ASN A 944 3.33 -21.47 15.20
CA ASN A 944 4.78 -21.38 14.98
C ASN A 944 5.28 -22.50 14.04
N ASP A 945 4.78 -22.50 12.80
CA ASP A 945 5.17 -23.43 11.71
C ASP A 945 6.70 -23.62 11.63
N LYS A 946 7.46 -22.54 11.83
CA LYS A 946 8.92 -22.50 11.76
C LYS A 946 9.60 -23.24 12.91
N ALA A 947 8.93 -23.41 14.06
CA ALA A 947 9.38 -24.28 15.14
C ALA A 947 8.95 -25.73 14.90
N VAL A 948 7.68 -25.96 14.55
CA VAL A 948 7.12 -27.30 14.28
C VAL A 948 7.92 -28.02 13.18
N ALA A 949 8.07 -27.40 12.01
CA ALA A 949 8.83 -27.96 10.89
C ALA A 949 10.33 -28.13 11.22
N ARG A 950 10.88 -27.32 12.14
CA ARG A 950 12.27 -27.46 12.61
C ARG A 950 12.44 -28.69 13.48
N PHE A 951 11.54 -28.97 14.42
CA PHE A 951 11.63 -30.17 15.26
C PHE A 951 11.48 -31.46 14.43
N VAL A 952 10.49 -31.51 13.52
CA VAL A 952 10.31 -32.65 12.60
C VAL A 952 11.58 -32.88 11.75
N LYS A 953 12.21 -31.80 11.25
CA LYS A 953 13.49 -31.89 10.50
C LYS A 953 14.68 -32.39 11.33
N GLN A 954 14.59 -32.39 12.65
CA GLN A 954 15.61 -32.88 13.59
C GLN A 954 15.27 -34.27 14.17
N GLY A 955 14.35 -35.01 13.54
CA GLY A 955 14.00 -36.37 13.95
C GLY A 955 12.95 -36.49 15.05
N PHE A 956 12.36 -35.37 15.51
CA PHE A 956 11.21 -35.45 16.41
C PHE A 956 10.00 -36.01 15.65
N THR A 957 9.34 -37.01 16.26
CA THR A 957 8.04 -37.51 15.78
C THR A 957 6.94 -36.59 16.29
N ALA A 958 6.06 -36.14 15.39
CA ALA A 958 4.91 -35.32 15.77
C ALA A 958 3.92 -36.13 16.61
N GLY A 959 3.51 -35.55 17.74
CA GLY A 959 2.45 -36.04 18.62
C GLY A 959 1.08 -35.44 18.25
N PRO A 960 0.11 -35.47 19.18
CA PRO A 960 -1.16 -34.79 19.00
C PRO A 960 -0.99 -33.25 19.06
N GLU A 961 -1.86 -32.53 18.35
CA GLU A 961 -2.21 -31.17 18.75
C GLU A 961 -3.02 -31.21 20.06
N VAL A 962 -2.66 -30.35 21.01
CA VAL A 962 -3.29 -30.28 22.34
C VAL A 962 -3.61 -28.83 22.69
N VAL A 963 -4.55 -28.64 23.62
CA VAL A 963 -4.72 -27.35 24.31
C VAL A 963 -4.10 -27.50 25.70
N LEU A 964 -2.96 -26.84 25.91
CA LEU A 964 -2.39 -26.65 27.24
C LEU A 964 -3.40 -25.83 28.06
N PRO A 965 -3.81 -26.31 29.25
CA PRO A 965 -4.87 -25.65 30.03
C PRO A 965 -4.43 -24.26 30.52
N GLU A 966 -5.42 -23.43 30.83
CA GLU A 966 -5.19 -22.15 31.50
C GLU A 966 -4.76 -22.38 32.95
N VAL A 967 -3.78 -21.61 33.41
CA VAL A 967 -3.36 -21.56 34.82
C VAL A 967 -3.68 -20.16 35.31
N ASP A 968 -4.65 -20.07 36.24
CA ASP A 968 -5.04 -18.83 36.91
C ASP A 968 -4.75 -18.98 38.41
N LEU A 969 -3.55 -18.53 38.81
CA LEU A 969 -3.06 -18.54 40.18
C LEU A 969 -2.65 -17.10 40.58
N PRO A 970 -2.78 -16.71 41.87
CA PRO A 970 -2.60 -15.32 42.29
C PRO A 970 -1.25 -14.70 41.95
N ASP A 971 -0.19 -15.50 41.78
CA ASP A 971 1.16 -15.06 41.41
C ASP A 971 1.56 -15.47 39.97
N VAL A 972 0.75 -16.26 39.26
CA VAL A 972 1.05 -16.80 37.91
C VAL A 972 -0.23 -16.94 37.07
N TYR A 973 -0.34 -16.15 36.00
CA TYR A 973 -1.35 -16.33 34.96
C TYR A 973 -0.72 -16.83 33.65
N LEU A 974 -1.19 -17.97 33.13
CA LEU A 974 -0.80 -18.52 31.82
C LEU A 974 -2.07 -18.87 31.03
N PRO A 975 -2.42 -18.12 29.96
CA PRO A 975 -3.61 -18.42 29.16
C PRO A 975 -3.51 -19.78 28.48
N ALA A 976 -4.67 -20.39 28.19
CA ALA A 976 -4.73 -21.64 27.43
C ALA A 976 -4.08 -21.49 26.05
N ARG A 977 -3.20 -22.44 25.68
CA ARG A 977 -2.39 -22.36 24.44
C ARG A 977 -2.54 -23.62 23.60
N LYS A 978 -2.71 -23.49 22.28
CA LYS A 978 -2.65 -24.63 21.36
C LYS A 978 -1.20 -24.99 21.07
N ALA A 979 -0.81 -26.23 21.34
CA ALA A 979 0.54 -26.73 21.11
C ALA A 979 0.52 -27.98 20.22
N GLN A 980 1.46 -28.06 19.27
CA GLN A 980 1.76 -29.29 18.53
C GLN A 980 2.84 -30.03 19.30
N LEU A 981 2.48 -31.09 20.04
CA LEU A 981 3.49 -31.87 20.76
C LEU A 981 4.44 -32.56 19.77
N ALA A 982 5.71 -32.72 20.13
CA ALA A 982 6.65 -33.56 19.39
C ALA A 982 7.66 -34.23 20.32
N PHE A 983 8.11 -35.42 19.93
CA PHE A 983 8.88 -36.34 20.77
C PHE A 983 10.17 -36.81 20.09
N LEU A 984 11.30 -36.80 20.81
CA LEU A 984 12.57 -37.37 20.35
C LEU A 984 13.13 -38.33 21.39
N THR A 985 13.27 -39.61 21.06
CA THR A 985 13.84 -40.62 21.98
C THR A 985 15.35 -40.72 21.85
N ARG A 986 16.01 -41.26 22.88
CA ARG A 986 17.46 -41.51 22.95
C ARG A 986 17.96 -42.39 21.79
N GLU A 987 17.17 -43.41 21.45
CA GLU A 987 17.46 -44.38 20.40
C GLU A 987 17.35 -43.76 19.00
N VAL A 988 16.41 -42.83 18.80
CA VAL A 988 16.29 -42.06 17.54
C VAL A 988 17.41 -41.02 17.43
N ALA A 989 17.82 -40.42 18.55
CA ALA A 989 18.85 -39.39 18.57
C ALA A 989 20.29 -39.91 18.37
N PHE A 990 20.60 -41.12 18.86
CA PHE A 990 21.97 -41.66 18.89
C PHE A 990 22.15 -43.05 18.24
N GLY A 991 21.06 -43.71 17.85
CA GLY A 991 21.07 -45.14 17.52
C GLY A 991 20.80 -46.02 18.74
N ALA A 992 20.66 -47.32 18.50
CA ALA A 992 20.41 -48.36 19.50
C ALA A 992 21.67 -49.20 19.77
#